data_AF-A0A528DE75-F1
#
_entry.id   AF-A0A528DE75-F1
#
_cell.length_a   1.000
_cell.length_b   1.000
_cell.length_c   1.000
_cell.angle_alpha   90.00
_cell.angle_beta   90.00
_cell.angle_gamma   90.00
#
_symmetry.space_group_name_H-M   'P 1'
#
loop_
_entity.id
_entity.type
_entity.pdbx_description
1 polymer ?
#
loop_
_entity_poly.entity_id
_entity_poly.type
_entity_poly.pdbx_seq_one_letter_code
_entity_poly.pdbx_strand_id
1 'polypeptide(L)'
;MLEMRHRVEEGAMGDRLLETLARRKSWLDRLGLGLLVFLATLIAGLMGGASAQEVETVRVATFNAYLLSPIFKCANAQFADCLLQIPGETEKQAEHLADTILADTSRFDIIAINEAWDEDAKQVLIGKLSHDYPNYVGKIDAPLVKLRPQAIRDAITSLDPAAAVAIYGQPIEKIDGEDSGLMLFAKKDFDFLPLPDDSFKWGSGDGETLDATGEVGFTLYEHCGGVDCLSAKGAAIVRLLHKPSQSKYTVVFTHMQADYFDKNPPERHADAREAQFAQVEKLIETTLSPLSDAQRRRERVLVMGDLNIPIFHGTPTEWTGRFATSGTYWTDGYYDSWAVTNPADPGISNYIDGERYDYILASPQPYRSGGIEGPICVQHVTIPVDFVDLESDHNLVTADLNLGNFFCHPGIAYKVNMTKVGVGGKPREEEVIDSQDGQDVTQIRYPGSMQWFHVVRSDAGTYSIGPSTEDVKIDIFLPDNMTTPIASYYGKTSKIVDRERTMYVHTYALPREFYIRATGKDRAYTGDYALLVRRHTCATKEEACLLQPGEAPQGATLSKAGGLFGTQNEAWFAFDVVGQADSGADQTVKLFAEGLPDAGNYKAELEDFTNTNGSAAPAFEEKGTERKLSDAMGDGSTGYIVIRQGTPGGADVPVWAFMETSVRNLELKALICEDETNPELGSDDIYTKLSIDSRSLRFPASGEREFDCDDSADHKDWMAFFGPRNLTFVSHAGMKVIEEDDSSPDDPSRLRDFPDLPMGVSSIDGVRTPLIWNFEGGRYRLNYELRMRQNKSVKPAP
;
A
#
# COMPACT_ATOMS: atom_id res chain seq x y z
N MET A 1 -98.79 44.74 31.18
CA MET A 1 -100.11 44.43 31.76
C MET A 1 -99.95 43.13 32.52
N LEU A 2 -100.13 43.16 33.85
CA LEU A 2 -100.09 42.09 34.87
C LEU A 2 -98.75 41.32 35.07
N GLU A 3 -98.12 41.35 36.25
CA GLU A 3 -98.44 40.62 37.51
C GLU A 3 -98.30 39.09 37.35
N MET A 4 -97.81 38.26 38.28
CA MET A 4 -97.21 38.34 39.63
C MET A 4 -96.77 36.87 39.96
N ARG A 5 -95.78 36.69 40.86
CA ARG A 5 -95.66 35.69 41.97
C ARG A 5 -96.06 34.19 41.72
N HIS A 6 -95.42 33.15 42.26
CA HIS A 6 -94.56 32.98 43.44
C HIS A 6 -94.02 31.52 43.49
N ARG A 7 -92.82 31.34 44.10
CA ARG A 7 -92.38 30.25 45.04
C ARG A 7 -92.28 28.80 44.53
N VAL A 8 -91.36 27.93 45.00
CA VAL A 8 -90.10 27.94 45.79
C VAL A 8 -89.60 26.46 45.80
N GLU A 9 -88.35 26.24 46.25
CA GLU A 9 -87.63 24.95 46.55
C GLU A 9 -86.69 24.48 45.44
N GLU A 10 -85.40 24.88 45.40
CA GLU A 10 -84.25 24.53 46.27
C GLU A 10 -83.97 23.03 46.41
N GLY A 11 -82.84 22.60 45.82
CA GLY A 11 -82.15 21.35 46.15
C GLY A 11 -81.39 20.74 44.96
N ALA A 12 -80.05 20.81 45.01
CA ALA A 12 -79.05 20.11 44.17
C ALA A 12 -78.32 20.94 43.11
N MET A 13 -77.51 21.91 43.53
CA MET A 13 -76.53 22.57 42.65
C MET A 13 -75.19 22.88 43.36
N GLY A 14 -74.74 21.97 44.24
CA GLY A 14 -73.42 22.04 44.89
C GLY A 14 -72.38 21.09 44.28
N ASP A 15 -72.78 19.88 43.89
CA ASP A 15 -71.83 18.82 43.53
C ASP A 15 -71.37 18.84 42.05
N ARG A 16 -72.15 19.44 41.14
CA ARG A 16 -71.79 19.47 39.71
C ARG A 16 -70.73 20.50 39.35
N LEU A 17 -70.51 21.54 40.15
CA LEU A 17 -69.52 22.58 39.83
C LEU A 17 -68.09 22.14 40.19
N LEU A 18 -67.93 21.40 41.29
CA LEU A 18 -66.63 20.86 41.74
C LEU A 18 -66.16 19.70 40.85
N GLU A 19 -67.07 18.85 40.37
CA GLU A 19 -66.74 17.74 39.47
C GLU A 19 -66.31 18.24 38.06
N THR A 20 -66.87 19.37 37.61
CA THR A 20 -66.52 19.98 36.32
C THR A 20 -65.16 20.72 36.37
N LEU A 21 -64.80 21.29 37.52
CA LEU A 21 -63.49 21.93 37.73
C LEU A 21 -62.35 20.91 37.93
N ALA A 22 -62.62 19.77 38.58
CA ALA A 22 -61.65 18.68 38.71
C ALA A 22 -61.32 18.02 37.35
N ARG A 23 -62.31 17.86 36.47
CA ARG A 23 -62.10 17.32 35.11
C ARG A 23 -61.29 18.26 34.19
N ARG A 24 -61.40 19.58 34.35
CA ARG A 24 -60.61 20.54 33.56
C ARG A 24 -59.15 20.62 34.00
N LYS A 25 -58.86 20.42 35.29
CA LYS A 25 -57.47 20.37 35.80
C LYS A 25 -56.73 19.12 35.30
N SER A 26 -57.41 17.96 35.30
CA SER A 26 -56.85 16.72 34.73
C SER A 26 -56.56 16.77 33.23
N TRP A 27 -57.25 17.60 32.45
CA TRP A 27 -57.02 17.72 31.00
C TRP A 27 -55.81 18.62 30.70
N LEU A 28 -55.64 19.71 31.45
CA LEU A 28 -54.46 20.57 31.37
C LEU A 28 -53.20 19.87 31.89
N ASP A 29 -53.31 19.05 32.94
CA ASP A 29 -52.17 18.24 33.42
C ASP A 29 -51.77 17.15 32.41
N ARG A 30 -52.73 16.58 31.66
CA ARG A 30 -52.43 15.60 30.59
C ARG A 30 -51.86 16.24 29.32
N LEU A 31 -52.26 17.46 28.98
CA LEU A 31 -51.63 18.23 27.90
C LEU A 31 -50.23 18.70 28.30
N GLY A 32 -50.05 19.15 29.54
CA GLY A 32 -48.75 19.52 30.09
C GLY A 32 -47.80 18.34 30.11
N LEU A 33 -48.24 17.17 30.59
CA LEU A 33 -47.44 15.94 30.61
C LEU A 33 -47.19 15.40 29.20
N GLY A 34 -48.18 15.46 28.30
CA GLY A 34 -48.01 15.06 26.91
C GLY A 34 -47.03 15.95 26.15
N LEU A 35 -47.08 17.28 26.38
CA LEU A 35 -46.13 18.23 25.82
C LEU A 35 -44.74 18.04 26.42
N LEU A 36 -44.61 17.76 27.73
CA LEU A 36 -43.33 17.48 28.39
C LEU A 36 -42.70 16.17 27.92
N VAL A 37 -43.50 15.11 27.75
CA VAL A 37 -43.05 13.83 27.18
C VAL A 37 -42.65 14.04 25.72
N PHE A 38 -43.44 14.77 24.94
CA PHE A 38 -43.12 15.08 23.54
C PHE A 38 -41.83 15.91 23.42
N LEU A 39 -41.66 16.94 24.27
CA LEU A 39 -40.44 17.76 24.32
C LEU A 39 -39.23 16.94 24.81
N ALA A 40 -39.42 16.06 25.79
CA ALA A 40 -38.36 15.18 26.28
C ALA A 40 -37.96 14.13 25.23
N THR A 41 -38.90 13.58 24.45
CA THR A 41 -38.58 12.71 23.30
C THR A 41 -37.99 13.48 22.13
N LEU A 42 -38.36 14.76 21.93
CA LEU A 42 -37.78 15.61 20.90
C LEU A 42 -36.33 15.99 21.27
N ILE A 43 -36.08 16.32 22.54
CA ILE A 43 -34.75 16.61 23.07
C ILE A 43 -33.90 15.34 23.12
N ALA A 44 -34.45 14.19 23.52
CA ALA A 44 -33.75 12.91 23.46
C ALA A 44 -33.47 12.45 22.01
N GLY A 45 -34.37 12.75 21.07
CA GLY A 45 -34.16 12.51 19.64
C GLY A 45 -33.13 13.47 19.01
N LEU A 46 -33.06 14.71 19.50
CA LEU A 46 -32.07 15.72 19.08
C LEU A 46 -30.69 15.49 19.73
N MET A 47 -30.63 14.92 20.93
CA MET A 47 -29.38 14.60 21.62
C MET A 47 -28.85 13.18 21.32
N GLY A 48 -29.72 12.25 20.90
CA GLY A 48 -29.33 10.87 20.59
C GLY A 48 -28.92 10.62 19.13
N GLY A 49 -29.14 11.58 18.22
CA GLY A 49 -28.94 11.38 16.77
C GLY A 49 -27.68 12.02 16.17
N ALA A 50 -27.02 12.94 16.87
CA ALA A 50 -25.93 13.74 16.29
C ALA A 50 -24.52 13.32 16.71
N SER A 51 -24.34 12.63 17.85
CA SER A 51 -22.98 12.30 18.34
C SER A 51 -22.41 11.01 17.77
N ALA A 52 -23.24 10.10 17.27
CA ALA A 52 -22.77 8.79 16.81
C ALA A 52 -21.93 8.88 15.53
N GLN A 53 -22.23 9.82 14.64
CA GLN A 53 -21.56 9.87 13.33
C GLN A 53 -20.12 10.42 13.39
N GLU A 54 -19.71 11.11 14.47
CA GLU A 54 -18.40 11.78 14.57
C GLU A 54 -17.19 10.82 14.68
N VAL A 55 -17.43 9.50 14.74
CA VAL A 55 -16.39 8.46 14.88
C VAL A 55 -16.55 7.36 13.82
N GLU A 56 -16.45 7.70 12.53
CA GLU A 56 -16.39 6.74 11.42
C GLU A 56 -14.94 6.59 10.95
N THR A 57 -14.20 5.62 11.50
CA THR A 57 -12.82 5.31 11.13
C THR A 57 -12.69 3.80 10.92
N VAL A 58 -12.53 3.38 9.67
CA VAL A 58 -12.57 1.96 9.30
C VAL A 58 -11.44 1.65 8.34
N ARG A 59 -10.66 0.61 8.63
CA ARG A 59 -9.64 0.05 7.74
C ARG A 59 -10.09 -1.29 7.20
N VAL A 60 -10.06 -1.41 5.88
CA VAL A 60 -10.43 -2.66 5.20
C VAL A 60 -9.24 -3.18 4.42
N ALA A 61 -9.11 -4.50 4.37
CA ALA A 61 -8.07 -5.19 3.62
C ALA A 61 -8.67 -6.29 2.75
N THR A 62 -8.02 -6.55 1.62
CA THR A 62 -8.28 -7.73 0.79
C THR A 62 -6.97 -8.39 0.41
N PHE A 63 -6.96 -9.73 0.41
CA PHE A 63 -5.76 -10.50 0.14
C PHE A 63 -6.11 -11.83 -0.53
N ASN A 64 -5.57 -12.06 -1.72
CA ASN A 64 -5.46 -13.41 -2.25
C ASN A 64 -4.32 -14.12 -1.50
N ALA A 65 -4.70 -15.07 -0.64
CA ALA A 65 -3.76 -15.69 0.31
C ALA A 65 -3.07 -16.93 -0.25
N TYR A 66 -3.43 -17.38 -1.46
CA TYR A 66 -2.86 -18.54 -2.12
C TYR A 66 -2.86 -19.81 -1.22
N LEU A 67 -3.88 -19.94 -0.36
CA LEU A 67 -4.05 -21.09 0.53
C LEU A 67 -4.73 -22.23 -0.23
N LEU A 68 -4.06 -22.64 -1.31
CA LEU A 68 -4.50 -23.64 -2.25
C LEU A 68 -4.62 -25.01 -1.59
N SER A 69 -5.67 -25.74 -1.94
CA SER A 69 -5.80 -27.15 -1.62
C SER A 69 -4.75 -27.98 -2.38
N PRO A 70 -4.48 -29.22 -1.94
CA PRO A 70 -3.62 -30.15 -2.68
C PRO A 70 -4.02 -30.34 -4.14
N ILE A 71 -5.33 -30.24 -4.46
CA ILE A 71 -5.84 -30.36 -5.82
C ILE A 71 -5.31 -29.23 -6.70
N PHE A 72 -5.36 -27.98 -6.22
CA PHE A 72 -4.87 -26.84 -7.00
C PHE A 72 -3.34 -26.69 -6.98
N LYS A 73 -2.67 -27.03 -5.87
CA LYS A 73 -1.19 -27.00 -5.79
C LYS A 73 -0.54 -28.01 -6.72
N CYS A 74 -1.08 -29.24 -6.76
CA CYS A 74 -0.41 -30.37 -7.41
C CYS A 74 -0.99 -30.75 -8.78
N ALA A 75 -1.85 -29.93 -9.41
CA ALA A 75 -2.57 -30.25 -10.65
C ALA A 75 -1.69 -30.43 -11.91
N ASN A 76 -0.75 -31.37 -11.88
CA ASN A 76 0.23 -31.67 -12.91
C ASN A 76 0.49 -33.19 -13.00
N ALA A 77 1.37 -33.61 -13.91
CA ALA A 77 1.67 -35.03 -14.15
C ALA A 77 2.40 -35.74 -12.98
N GLN A 78 3.00 -34.99 -12.06
CA GLN A 78 3.74 -35.46 -10.88
C GLN A 78 2.89 -35.40 -9.59
N PHE A 79 1.55 -35.36 -9.71
CA PHE A 79 0.62 -35.17 -8.58
C PHE A 79 0.92 -36.04 -7.35
N ALA A 80 1.25 -37.33 -7.54
CA ALA A 80 1.50 -38.24 -6.43
C ALA A 80 2.76 -37.89 -5.63
N ASP A 81 3.81 -37.41 -6.30
CA ASP A 81 5.05 -37.00 -5.66
C ASP A 81 4.85 -35.64 -4.97
N CYS A 82 4.18 -34.70 -5.64
CA CYS A 82 3.78 -33.42 -5.05
C CYS A 82 2.94 -33.58 -3.78
N LEU A 83 1.95 -34.50 -3.75
CA LEU A 83 1.14 -34.78 -2.56
C LEU A 83 1.96 -35.26 -1.35
N LEU A 84 3.07 -35.96 -1.58
CA LEU A 84 3.94 -36.43 -0.49
C LEU A 84 4.78 -35.29 0.10
N GLN A 85 4.94 -34.20 -0.65
CA GLN A 85 5.86 -33.09 -0.35
C GLN A 85 5.16 -31.90 0.35
N ILE A 86 3.88 -31.64 0.04
CA ILE A 86 3.11 -30.51 0.57
C ILE A 86 2.37 -30.70 1.94
N PRO A 87 2.37 -31.84 2.65
CA PRO A 87 1.61 -31.95 3.90
C PRO A 87 2.01 -30.90 4.95
N GLY A 88 1.03 -30.15 5.46
CA GLY A 88 1.25 -29.15 6.51
C GLY A 88 1.82 -27.81 6.02
N GLU A 89 2.03 -27.64 4.71
CA GLU A 89 2.59 -26.41 4.16
C GLU A 89 1.57 -25.26 4.17
N THR A 90 0.36 -25.50 3.66
CA THR A 90 -0.69 -24.48 3.58
C THR A 90 -1.15 -24.03 4.97
N GLU A 91 -1.15 -24.93 5.95
CA GLU A 91 -1.45 -24.62 7.34
C GLU A 91 -0.39 -23.70 7.96
N LYS A 92 0.90 -23.91 7.66
CA LYS A 92 1.97 -22.99 8.09
C LYS A 92 1.84 -21.62 7.44
N GLN A 93 1.49 -21.56 6.15
CA GLN A 93 1.21 -20.30 5.46
C GLN A 93 0.05 -19.56 6.13
N ALA A 94 -1.03 -20.27 6.48
CA ALA A 94 -2.14 -19.71 7.24
C ALA A 94 -1.74 -19.27 8.66
N GLU A 95 -0.87 -20.03 9.34
CA GLU A 95 -0.34 -19.63 10.65
C GLU A 95 0.46 -18.32 10.57
N HIS A 96 1.32 -18.19 9.55
CA HIS A 96 2.12 -17.01 9.29
C HIS A 96 1.25 -15.81 8.94
N LEU A 97 0.28 -15.96 8.03
CA LEU A 97 -0.69 -14.91 7.72
C LEU A 97 -1.45 -14.44 8.97
N ALA A 98 -1.96 -15.38 9.78
CA ALA A 98 -2.68 -15.03 11.00
C ALA A 98 -1.78 -14.30 12.01
N ASP A 99 -0.52 -14.75 12.18
CA ASP A 99 0.42 -14.09 13.10
C ASP A 99 0.78 -12.67 12.62
N THR A 100 0.95 -12.48 11.31
CA THR A 100 1.20 -11.16 10.72
C THR A 100 0.01 -10.21 10.91
N ILE A 101 -1.23 -10.71 10.77
CA ILE A 101 -2.45 -9.94 11.08
C ILE A 101 -2.51 -9.59 12.59
N LEU A 102 -2.19 -10.55 13.47
CA LEU A 102 -2.29 -10.39 14.93
C LEU A 102 -1.14 -9.57 15.53
N ALA A 103 -0.03 -9.40 14.82
CA ALA A 103 1.09 -8.56 15.24
C ALA A 103 0.68 -7.10 15.49
N ASP A 104 -0.34 -6.62 14.77
CA ASP A 104 -0.97 -5.33 14.98
C ASP A 104 -2.48 -5.45 14.74
N THR A 105 -3.21 -5.95 15.73
CA THR A 105 -4.68 -6.05 15.67
C THR A 105 -5.37 -4.71 15.51
N SER A 106 -4.67 -3.58 15.73
CA SER A 106 -5.25 -2.29 15.43
C SER A 106 -5.40 -2.11 13.93
N ARG A 107 -4.59 -2.72 13.07
CA ARG A 107 -4.40 -2.33 11.67
C ARG A 107 -5.60 -2.51 10.75
N PHE A 108 -6.35 -3.58 10.88
CA PHE A 108 -7.49 -3.86 10.01
C PHE A 108 -8.75 -4.03 10.83
N ASP A 109 -9.87 -3.55 10.31
CA ASP A 109 -11.17 -3.66 10.96
C ASP A 109 -12.06 -4.69 10.24
N ILE A 110 -11.88 -4.83 8.92
CA ILE A 110 -12.48 -5.87 8.07
C ILE A 110 -11.40 -6.42 7.13
N ILE A 111 -11.32 -7.74 6.98
CA ILE A 111 -10.36 -8.42 6.08
C ILE A 111 -11.14 -9.41 5.22
N ALA A 112 -11.05 -9.29 3.90
CA ALA A 112 -11.51 -10.29 2.96
C ALA A 112 -10.31 -11.12 2.47
N ILE A 113 -10.47 -12.45 2.41
CA ILE A 113 -9.44 -13.37 1.96
C ILE A 113 -9.97 -14.16 0.76
N ASN A 114 -9.17 -14.23 -0.30
CA ASN A 114 -9.40 -15.05 -1.49
C ASN A 114 -8.44 -16.25 -1.52
N GLU A 115 -8.80 -17.26 -2.31
CA GLU A 115 -8.06 -18.53 -2.46
C GLU A 115 -7.77 -19.26 -1.14
N ALA A 116 -8.62 -19.07 -0.13
CA ALA A 116 -8.64 -19.95 1.03
C ALA A 116 -9.39 -21.22 0.65
N TRP A 117 -8.76 -22.16 -0.04
CA TRP A 117 -9.41 -23.42 -0.46
C TRP A 117 -9.07 -24.58 0.46
N ASP A 118 -7.86 -24.62 1.03
CA ASP A 118 -7.46 -25.67 1.96
C ASP A 118 -8.28 -25.63 3.27
N GLU A 119 -8.92 -26.74 3.60
CA GLU A 119 -9.85 -26.83 4.74
C GLU A 119 -9.14 -26.71 6.09
N ASP A 120 -7.94 -27.28 6.22
CA ASP A 120 -7.18 -27.25 7.48
C ASP A 120 -6.60 -25.84 7.70
N ALA A 121 -6.13 -25.20 6.63
CA ALA A 121 -5.69 -23.80 6.66
C ALA A 121 -6.83 -22.83 7.06
N LYS A 122 -8.06 -23.04 6.58
CA LYS A 122 -9.23 -22.26 7.05
C LYS A 122 -9.43 -22.39 8.55
N GLN A 123 -9.32 -23.61 9.09
CA GLN A 123 -9.48 -23.85 10.53
C GLN A 123 -8.38 -23.18 11.35
N VAL A 124 -7.15 -23.12 10.83
CA VAL A 124 -6.07 -22.34 11.44
C VAL A 124 -6.45 -20.86 11.51
N LEU A 125 -6.89 -20.26 10.40
CA LEU A 125 -7.29 -18.84 10.36
C LEU A 125 -8.45 -18.56 11.31
N ILE A 126 -9.52 -19.37 11.29
CA ILE A 126 -10.67 -19.22 12.19
C ILE A 126 -10.22 -19.35 13.65
N GLY A 127 -9.44 -20.39 13.96
CA GLY A 127 -8.96 -20.68 15.31
C GLY A 127 -8.12 -19.55 15.90
N LYS A 128 -7.26 -18.92 15.09
CA LYS A 128 -6.37 -17.83 15.54
C LYS A 128 -7.06 -16.46 15.53
N LEU A 129 -7.84 -16.14 14.50
CA LEU A 129 -8.38 -14.79 14.31
C LEU A 129 -9.71 -14.54 15.02
N SER A 130 -10.53 -15.57 15.29
CA SER A 130 -11.91 -15.39 15.81
C SER A 130 -12.00 -14.71 17.18
N HIS A 131 -10.93 -14.71 17.98
CA HIS A 131 -10.91 -13.96 19.24
C HIS A 131 -10.96 -12.44 19.04
N ASP A 132 -10.15 -11.93 18.11
CA ASP A 132 -10.04 -10.49 17.81
C ASP A 132 -11.01 -10.06 16.69
N TYR A 133 -11.36 -10.99 15.80
CA TYR A 133 -12.32 -10.86 14.71
C TYR A 133 -13.47 -11.86 14.86
N PRO A 134 -14.36 -11.68 15.87
CA PRO A 134 -15.42 -12.63 16.17
C PRO A 134 -16.54 -12.68 15.13
N ASN A 135 -16.60 -11.71 14.21
CA ASN A 135 -17.57 -11.67 13.14
C ASN A 135 -16.89 -12.22 11.88
N TYR A 136 -17.16 -13.46 11.51
CA TYR A 136 -16.52 -14.07 10.34
C TYR A 136 -17.47 -14.85 9.43
N VAL A 137 -17.00 -15.04 8.19
CA VAL A 137 -17.43 -16.02 7.20
C VAL A 137 -16.22 -16.91 6.93
N GLY A 138 -16.28 -18.17 7.36
CA GLY A 138 -15.18 -19.11 7.30
C GLY A 138 -15.21 -20.04 6.09
N LYS A 139 -16.40 -20.31 5.55
CA LYS A 139 -16.59 -21.18 4.38
C LYS A 139 -17.92 -20.90 3.70
N ILE A 140 -17.90 -20.87 2.36
CA ILE A 140 -19.10 -20.84 1.51
C ILE A 140 -18.90 -21.87 0.41
N ASP A 141 -19.80 -22.84 0.33
CA ASP A 141 -19.64 -24.02 -0.53
C ASP A 141 -20.95 -24.39 -1.24
N ALA A 142 -20.82 -25.02 -2.40
CA ALA A 142 -21.88 -25.37 -3.32
C ALA A 142 -21.59 -26.74 -3.99
N PRO A 143 -22.60 -27.60 -4.23
CA PRO A 143 -22.37 -28.93 -4.78
C PRO A 143 -22.20 -28.88 -6.30
N LEU A 144 -21.01 -28.55 -6.77
CA LEU A 144 -20.78 -28.19 -8.17
C LEU A 144 -21.08 -29.33 -9.15
N VAL A 145 -20.92 -30.61 -8.78
CA VAL A 145 -21.30 -31.75 -9.64
C VAL A 145 -22.79 -31.71 -9.95
N LYS A 146 -23.60 -31.26 -8.99
CA LYS A 146 -25.05 -31.12 -9.20
C LYS A 146 -25.37 -29.88 -10.01
N LEU A 147 -24.67 -28.79 -9.77
CA LEU A 147 -25.00 -27.47 -10.34
C LEU A 147 -24.43 -27.25 -11.74
N ARG A 148 -23.21 -27.73 -12.02
CA ARG A 148 -22.45 -27.48 -13.25
C ARG A 148 -21.75 -28.76 -13.78
N PRO A 149 -22.47 -29.89 -13.98
CA PRO A 149 -21.85 -31.18 -14.31
C PRO A 149 -21.06 -31.18 -15.62
N GLN A 150 -21.47 -30.38 -16.61
CA GLN A 150 -20.74 -30.31 -17.88
C GLN A 150 -19.47 -29.47 -17.77
N ALA A 151 -19.51 -28.33 -17.07
CA ALA A 151 -18.34 -27.48 -16.90
C ALA A 151 -17.21 -28.19 -16.13
N ILE A 152 -17.56 -28.97 -15.08
CA ILE A 152 -16.60 -29.83 -14.37
C ILE A 152 -16.00 -30.87 -15.31
N ARG A 153 -16.84 -31.54 -16.12
CA ARG A 153 -16.35 -32.51 -17.09
C ARG A 153 -15.36 -31.87 -18.06
N ASP A 154 -15.72 -30.72 -18.62
CA ASP A 154 -14.90 -30.00 -19.58
C ASP A 154 -13.56 -29.57 -18.94
N ALA A 155 -13.60 -29.03 -17.71
CA ALA A 155 -12.42 -28.65 -16.94
C ALA A 155 -11.47 -29.83 -16.69
N ILE A 156 -11.99 -30.97 -16.25
CA ILE A 156 -11.18 -32.17 -16.01
C ILE A 156 -10.63 -32.73 -17.31
N THR A 157 -11.41 -32.74 -18.40
CA THR A 157 -10.91 -33.20 -19.71
C THR A 157 -9.86 -32.28 -20.31
N SER A 158 -9.75 -31.04 -19.83
CA SER A 158 -8.68 -30.11 -20.21
C SER A 158 -7.38 -30.35 -19.44
N LEU A 159 -7.42 -31.11 -18.34
CA LEU A 159 -6.23 -31.57 -17.62
C LEU A 159 -5.55 -32.72 -18.37
N ASP A 160 -4.25 -32.91 -18.11
CA ASP A 160 -3.55 -34.10 -18.58
C ASP A 160 -4.26 -35.39 -18.06
N PRO A 161 -4.51 -36.41 -18.90
CA PRO A 161 -5.22 -37.61 -18.48
C PRO A 161 -4.57 -38.38 -17.32
N ALA A 162 -3.24 -38.36 -17.19
CA ALA A 162 -2.56 -38.97 -16.06
C ALA A 162 -2.75 -38.13 -14.79
N ALA A 163 -2.69 -36.79 -14.89
CA ALA A 163 -3.03 -35.88 -13.81
C ALA A 163 -4.48 -36.05 -13.33
N ALA A 164 -5.45 -36.09 -14.24
CA ALA A 164 -6.87 -36.28 -13.90
C ALA A 164 -7.15 -37.60 -13.16
N VAL A 165 -6.47 -38.70 -13.52
CA VAL A 165 -6.60 -39.99 -12.83
C VAL A 165 -5.90 -39.98 -11.47
N ALA A 166 -4.72 -39.36 -11.38
CA ALA A 166 -3.94 -39.26 -10.16
C ALA A 166 -4.59 -38.35 -9.11
N ILE A 167 -5.10 -37.17 -9.52
CA ILE A 167 -5.72 -36.16 -8.64
C ILE A 167 -6.96 -36.72 -7.97
N TYR A 168 -7.83 -37.36 -8.74
CA TYR A 168 -9.19 -37.59 -8.29
C TYR A 168 -9.49 -39.02 -7.87
N GLY A 169 -8.72 -40.03 -8.32
CA GLY A 169 -8.81 -41.44 -7.88
C GLY A 169 -10.20 -42.07 -7.96
N GLN A 170 -11.16 -41.39 -8.58
CA GLN A 170 -12.59 -41.67 -8.55
C GLN A 170 -13.22 -41.27 -9.88
N PRO A 171 -14.37 -41.88 -10.24
CA PRO A 171 -15.15 -41.47 -11.41
C PRO A 171 -15.51 -39.98 -11.36
N ILE A 172 -15.52 -39.34 -12.53
CA ILE A 172 -15.74 -37.90 -12.69
C ILE A 172 -17.07 -37.41 -12.08
N GLU A 173 -18.06 -38.29 -12.01
CA GLU A 173 -19.37 -38.05 -11.42
C GLU A 173 -19.35 -37.93 -9.89
N LYS A 174 -18.19 -38.07 -9.25
CA LYS A 174 -18.00 -38.01 -7.79
C LYS A 174 -17.14 -36.85 -7.31
N ILE A 175 -16.62 -36.01 -8.21
CA ILE A 175 -15.68 -34.92 -7.89
C ILE A 175 -16.46 -33.61 -7.78
N ASP A 176 -16.86 -33.21 -6.58
CA ASP A 176 -17.69 -32.01 -6.36
C ASP A 176 -16.92 -30.68 -6.54
N GLY A 177 -15.59 -30.75 -6.69
CA GLY A 177 -14.73 -29.57 -6.79
C GLY A 177 -14.38 -28.98 -5.41
N GLU A 178 -13.96 -27.74 -5.42
CA GLU A 178 -13.56 -26.93 -4.28
C GLU A 178 -14.62 -25.88 -3.97
N ASP A 179 -14.60 -25.38 -2.74
CA ASP A 179 -15.53 -24.33 -2.31
C ASP A 179 -15.18 -22.96 -2.93
N SER A 180 -15.82 -21.89 -2.45
CA SER A 180 -15.64 -20.55 -3.04
C SER A 180 -14.23 -19.98 -2.86
N GLY A 181 -13.45 -20.47 -1.90
CA GLY A 181 -12.16 -19.87 -1.55
C GLY A 181 -12.27 -18.53 -0.83
N LEU A 182 -13.48 -18.15 -0.38
CA LEU A 182 -13.77 -16.83 0.19
C LEU A 182 -13.93 -16.88 1.70
N MET A 183 -13.19 -16.02 2.40
CA MET A 183 -13.39 -15.77 3.82
C MET A 183 -13.50 -14.28 4.11
N LEU A 184 -14.16 -13.93 5.22
CA LEU A 184 -14.20 -12.57 5.72
C LEU A 184 -14.09 -12.57 7.24
N PHE A 185 -13.31 -11.64 7.79
CA PHE A 185 -13.14 -11.41 9.22
C PHE A 185 -13.41 -9.94 9.54
N ALA A 186 -14.19 -9.68 10.58
CA ALA A 186 -14.50 -8.34 11.05
C ALA A 186 -14.39 -8.25 12.58
N LYS A 187 -13.88 -7.11 13.05
CA LYS A 187 -13.68 -6.87 14.48
C LYS A 187 -14.98 -6.91 15.27
N LYS A 188 -14.82 -7.08 16.58
CA LYS A 188 -15.91 -6.97 17.55
C LYS A 188 -16.62 -5.61 17.55
N ASP A 189 -16.08 -4.59 16.89
CA ASP A 189 -16.73 -3.28 16.75
C ASP A 189 -17.82 -3.28 15.67
N PHE A 190 -17.98 -4.40 14.96
CA PHE A 190 -19.07 -4.61 14.02
C PHE A 190 -20.11 -5.59 14.58
N ASP A 191 -21.34 -5.49 14.08
CA ASP A 191 -22.37 -6.50 14.19
C ASP A 191 -22.86 -6.88 12.79
N PHE A 192 -23.06 -8.17 12.52
CA PHE A 192 -23.79 -8.61 11.33
C PHE A 192 -25.23 -8.10 11.38
N LEU A 193 -25.67 -7.50 10.28
CA LEU A 193 -27.04 -7.10 10.04
C LEU A 193 -27.73 -8.11 9.12
N PRO A 194 -29.05 -8.30 9.28
CA PRO A 194 -29.83 -9.06 8.30
C PRO A 194 -29.74 -8.47 6.89
N LEU A 195 -29.83 -9.35 5.90
CA LEU A 195 -30.00 -8.92 4.51
C LEU A 195 -31.39 -8.27 4.34
N PRO A 196 -31.51 -7.11 3.69
CA PRO A 196 -32.82 -6.48 3.47
C PRO A 196 -33.75 -7.36 2.62
N ASP A 197 -33.18 -8.02 1.61
CA ASP A 197 -33.81 -9.04 0.78
C ASP A 197 -33.02 -10.35 0.90
N ASP A 198 -33.72 -11.46 1.07
CA ASP A 198 -33.14 -12.77 1.34
C ASP A 198 -33.08 -13.68 0.08
N SER A 199 -33.35 -13.15 -1.12
CA SER A 199 -33.34 -13.93 -2.37
C SER A 199 -31.99 -14.60 -2.67
N PHE A 200 -30.90 -14.07 -2.13
CA PHE A 200 -29.54 -14.59 -2.27
C PHE A 200 -28.98 -15.18 -0.96
N LYS A 201 -29.79 -15.31 0.10
CA LYS A 201 -29.33 -15.83 1.39
C LYS A 201 -28.83 -17.27 1.23
N TRP A 202 -27.59 -17.52 1.66
CA TRP A 202 -26.93 -18.82 1.50
C TRP A 202 -26.97 -19.66 2.79
N GLY A 203 -26.82 -20.97 2.66
CA GLY A 203 -26.74 -21.92 3.77
C GLY A 203 -28.09 -22.41 4.28
N SER A 204 -29.16 -22.17 3.51
CA SER A 204 -30.53 -22.62 3.85
C SER A 204 -31.16 -23.52 2.80
N GLY A 205 -30.59 -23.55 1.59
CA GLY A 205 -31.01 -24.42 0.49
C GLY A 205 -30.39 -25.83 0.56
N ASP A 206 -31.00 -26.76 -0.18
CA ASP A 206 -30.53 -28.13 -0.28
C ASP A 206 -29.13 -28.19 -0.93
N GLY A 207 -28.12 -28.57 -0.14
CA GLY A 207 -26.74 -28.74 -0.60
C GLY A 207 -25.86 -27.50 -0.43
N GLU A 208 -26.40 -26.38 0.04
CA GLU A 208 -25.61 -25.20 0.39
C GLU A 208 -24.92 -25.42 1.75
N THR A 209 -23.62 -25.14 1.84
CA THR A 209 -22.90 -25.15 3.12
C THR A 209 -22.34 -23.77 3.41
N LEU A 210 -22.52 -23.32 4.65
CA LEU A 210 -22.06 -22.03 5.15
C LEU A 210 -21.52 -22.20 6.57
N ASP A 211 -20.29 -21.76 6.79
CA ASP A 211 -19.74 -21.50 8.13
C ASP A 211 -19.61 -19.98 8.30
N ALA A 212 -20.50 -19.38 9.08
CA ALA A 212 -20.52 -17.95 9.34
C ALA A 212 -21.21 -17.63 10.66
N THR A 213 -20.83 -16.49 11.23
CA THR A 213 -21.43 -15.94 12.47
C THR A 213 -22.66 -15.07 12.24
N GLY A 214 -23.01 -14.81 10.98
CA GLY A 214 -24.15 -13.99 10.58
C GLY A 214 -24.70 -14.35 9.20
N GLU A 215 -25.66 -13.55 8.71
CA GLU A 215 -26.27 -13.80 7.40
C GLU A 215 -25.31 -13.41 6.27
N VAL A 216 -25.20 -14.31 5.28
CA VAL A 216 -24.39 -14.14 4.08
C VAL A 216 -25.28 -14.33 2.87
N GLY A 217 -25.26 -13.37 1.96
CA GLY A 217 -25.80 -13.54 0.62
C GLY A 217 -24.69 -14.08 -0.28
N PHE A 218 -25.00 -14.98 -1.21
CA PHE A 218 -23.99 -15.51 -2.13
C PHE A 218 -24.59 -15.73 -3.52
N THR A 219 -23.80 -15.41 -4.54
CA THR A 219 -24.06 -15.86 -5.91
C THR A 219 -22.86 -16.67 -6.41
N LEU A 220 -23.12 -17.93 -6.78
CA LEU A 220 -22.17 -18.76 -7.52
C LEU A 220 -22.06 -18.22 -8.94
N TYR A 221 -20.84 -18.11 -9.48
CA TYR A 221 -20.65 -17.71 -10.87
C TYR A 221 -21.07 -18.82 -11.82
N GLU A 222 -21.98 -18.50 -12.74
CA GLU A 222 -22.45 -19.45 -13.76
C GLU A 222 -21.39 -19.63 -14.86
N HIS A 223 -20.74 -18.52 -15.22
CA HIS A 223 -19.67 -18.49 -16.22
C HIS A 223 -18.31 -18.73 -15.55
N CYS A 224 -17.60 -19.72 -16.05
CA CYS A 224 -16.24 -20.08 -15.66
C CYS A 224 -15.51 -20.68 -16.87
N GLY A 225 -14.19 -20.73 -16.82
CA GLY A 225 -13.33 -21.32 -17.84
C GLY A 225 -12.20 -22.13 -17.23
N GLY A 226 -11.88 -23.27 -17.84
CA GLY A 226 -10.76 -24.11 -17.42
C GLY A 226 -10.88 -24.60 -15.98
N VAL A 227 -9.76 -24.59 -15.25
CA VAL A 227 -9.67 -25.12 -13.88
C VAL A 227 -10.48 -24.30 -12.87
N ASP A 228 -10.83 -23.05 -13.16
CA ASP A 228 -11.72 -22.24 -12.31
C ASP A 228 -13.14 -22.82 -12.22
N CYS A 229 -13.55 -23.65 -13.17
CA CYS A 229 -14.82 -24.36 -13.07
C CYS A 229 -14.84 -25.46 -12.00
N LEU A 230 -13.66 -25.82 -11.46
CA LEU A 230 -13.53 -26.78 -10.38
C LEU A 230 -13.71 -26.15 -9.00
N SER A 231 -13.79 -24.82 -8.89
CA SER A 231 -14.08 -24.14 -7.63
C SER A 231 -15.43 -23.42 -7.67
N ALA A 232 -16.03 -23.26 -6.50
CA ALA A 232 -17.31 -22.59 -6.34
C ALA A 232 -17.13 -21.06 -6.34
N LYS A 233 -16.29 -20.51 -7.23
CA LYS A 233 -16.05 -19.07 -7.35
C LYS A 233 -17.36 -18.31 -7.46
N GLY A 234 -17.43 -17.18 -6.76
CA GLY A 234 -18.64 -16.38 -6.64
C GLY A 234 -18.38 -15.04 -5.96
N ALA A 235 -19.47 -14.37 -5.60
CA ALA A 235 -19.43 -13.19 -4.76
C ALA A 235 -20.32 -13.39 -3.54
N ALA A 236 -19.75 -13.10 -2.37
CA ALA A 236 -20.46 -13.07 -1.11
C ALA A 236 -20.76 -11.63 -0.71
N ILE A 237 -21.92 -11.38 -0.11
CA ILE A 237 -22.34 -10.07 0.41
C ILE A 237 -22.73 -10.21 1.88
N VAL A 238 -22.16 -9.33 2.71
CA VAL A 238 -22.51 -9.20 4.13
C VAL A 238 -22.85 -7.76 4.44
N ARG A 239 -23.70 -7.55 5.43
CA ARG A 239 -24.00 -6.22 5.96
C ARG A 239 -23.54 -6.12 7.39
N LEU A 240 -22.79 -5.07 7.69
CA LEU A 240 -22.15 -4.84 8.97
C LEU A 240 -22.56 -3.47 9.51
N LEU A 241 -22.95 -3.42 10.79
CA LEU A 241 -23.13 -2.19 11.54
C LEU A 241 -21.83 -1.88 12.27
N HIS A 242 -21.18 -0.77 11.93
CA HIS A 242 -20.06 -0.27 12.73
C HIS A 242 -20.62 0.37 14.01
N LYS A 243 -20.45 -0.29 15.16
CA LYS A 243 -21.04 0.13 16.44
C LYS A 243 -20.62 1.54 16.88
N PRO A 244 -19.34 1.96 16.75
CA PRO A 244 -18.95 3.32 17.10
C PRO A 244 -19.68 4.39 16.29
N SER A 245 -19.74 4.25 14.95
CA SER A 245 -20.30 5.29 14.09
C SER A 245 -21.81 5.16 13.81
N GLN A 246 -22.37 3.97 14.07
CA GLN A 246 -23.69 3.54 13.60
C GLN A 246 -23.83 3.51 12.07
N SER A 247 -22.72 3.57 11.33
CA SER A 247 -22.69 3.50 9.87
C SER A 247 -22.81 2.05 9.41
N LYS A 248 -23.43 1.85 8.25
CA LYS A 248 -23.64 0.52 7.67
C LYS A 248 -22.69 0.31 6.52
N TYR A 249 -21.97 -0.81 6.58
CA TYR A 249 -21.07 -1.27 5.55
C TYR A 249 -21.65 -2.52 4.92
N THR A 250 -21.96 -2.45 3.63
CA THR A 250 -22.21 -3.63 2.81
C THR A 250 -20.88 -4.01 2.16
N VAL A 251 -20.35 -5.17 2.52
CA VAL A 251 -19.08 -5.68 1.98
C VAL A 251 -19.40 -6.83 1.05
N VAL A 252 -19.02 -6.67 -0.20
CA VAL A 252 -19.02 -7.72 -1.21
C VAL A 252 -17.58 -8.17 -1.38
N PHE A 253 -17.32 -9.45 -1.19
CA PHE A 253 -16.00 -10.05 -1.38
C PHE A 253 -16.10 -11.17 -2.41
N THR A 254 -15.14 -11.21 -3.34
CA THR A 254 -15.24 -12.02 -4.55
C THR A 254 -13.85 -12.45 -5.04
N HIS A 255 -13.81 -13.54 -5.80
CA HIS A 255 -12.66 -13.95 -6.59
C HIS A 255 -13.16 -14.33 -7.99
N MET A 256 -12.75 -13.57 -9.02
CA MET A 256 -13.25 -13.72 -10.39
C MET A 256 -12.38 -14.66 -11.24
N GLN A 257 -12.83 -14.91 -12.48
CA GLN A 257 -12.15 -15.78 -13.44
C GLN A 257 -10.74 -15.29 -13.77
N ALA A 258 -9.75 -16.18 -13.61
CA ALA A 258 -8.36 -15.93 -13.95
C ALA A 258 -8.03 -16.24 -15.42
N ASP A 259 -6.93 -15.65 -15.92
CA ASP A 259 -6.33 -15.95 -17.23
C ASP A 259 -5.11 -16.87 -17.04
N TYR A 260 -5.32 -18.18 -16.98
CA TYR A 260 -4.27 -19.17 -16.74
C TYR A 260 -3.40 -19.50 -17.97
N PHE A 261 -2.10 -19.78 -17.72
CA PHE A 261 -1.07 -20.47 -18.55
C PHE A 261 -0.77 -19.98 -19.98
N ASP A 262 -1.63 -19.19 -20.60
CA ASP A 262 -1.37 -18.55 -21.90
C ASP A 262 -2.01 -17.16 -21.90
N LYS A 263 -1.22 -16.16 -21.48
CA LYS A 263 -1.61 -14.75 -21.48
C LYS A 263 -1.59 -14.13 -22.87
N ASN A 264 -1.55 -14.96 -23.92
CA ASN A 264 -1.58 -14.53 -25.30
C ASN A 264 -2.75 -15.19 -26.07
N PRO A 265 -3.79 -14.44 -26.44
CA PRO A 265 -3.98 -13.02 -26.16
C PRO A 265 -4.25 -12.77 -24.66
N PRO A 266 -3.88 -11.59 -24.13
CA PRO A 266 -4.28 -11.18 -22.78
C PRO A 266 -5.81 -11.07 -22.71
N GLU A 267 -6.37 -11.11 -21.50
CA GLU A 267 -7.81 -10.98 -21.25
C GLU A 267 -8.66 -12.09 -21.92
N ARG A 268 -8.12 -13.32 -21.99
CA ARG A 268 -8.76 -14.46 -22.67
C ARG A 268 -10.17 -14.75 -22.15
N HIS A 269 -10.41 -14.51 -20.86
CA HIS A 269 -11.68 -14.77 -20.19
C HIS A 269 -12.42 -13.50 -19.76
N ALA A 270 -12.19 -12.36 -20.42
CA ALA A 270 -12.92 -11.11 -20.15
C ALA A 270 -14.45 -11.26 -20.33
N ASP A 271 -14.92 -12.14 -21.21
CA ASP A 271 -16.35 -12.43 -21.38
C ASP A 271 -16.96 -13.14 -20.17
N ALA A 272 -16.21 -14.06 -19.55
CA ALA A 272 -16.59 -14.69 -18.30
C ALA A 272 -16.63 -13.66 -17.17
N ARG A 273 -15.59 -12.84 -17.01
CA ARG A 273 -15.58 -11.75 -16.01
C ARG A 273 -16.73 -10.76 -16.21
N GLU A 274 -17.06 -10.40 -17.45
CA GLU A 274 -18.22 -9.55 -17.76
C GLU A 274 -19.52 -10.14 -17.19
N ALA A 275 -19.77 -11.43 -17.43
CA ALA A 275 -20.95 -12.11 -16.90
C ALA A 275 -20.91 -12.22 -15.36
N GLN A 276 -19.74 -12.46 -14.77
CA GLN A 276 -19.56 -12.52 -13.32
C GLN A 276 -19.90 -11.18 -12.65
N PHE A 277 -19.42 -10.06 -13.18
CA PHE A 277 -19.81 -8.75 -12.68
C PHE A 277 -21.31 -8.48 -12.82
N ALA A 278 -21.96 -8.95 -13.89
CA ALA A 278 -23.42 -8.82 -14.01
C ALA A 278 -24.14 -9.60 -12.88
N GLN A 279 -23.58 -10.74 -12.45
CA GLN A 279 -24.07 -11.46 -11.26
C GLN A 279 -23.80 -10.69 -9.97
N VAL A 280 -22.63 -10.04 -9.81
CA VAL A 280 -22.34 -9.19 -8.65
C VAL A 280 -23.28 -7.98 -8.60
N GLU A 281 -23.54 -7.33 -9.72
CA GLU A 281 -24.52 -6.24 -9.84
C GLU A 281 -25.91 -6.71 -9.39
N LYS A 282 -26.37 -7.84 -9.92
CA LYS A 282 -27.66 -8.43 -9.54
C LYS A 282 -27.73 -8.78 -8.05
N LEU A 283 -26.66 -9.34 -7.48
CA LEU A 283 -26.55 -9.66 -6.05
C LEU A 283 -26.74 -8.39 -5.22
N ILE A 284 -25.99 -7.33 -5.51
CA ILE A 284 -26.05 -6.05 -4.79
C ILE A 284 -27.44 -5.43 -4.93
N GLU A 285 -27.92 -5.26 -6.16
CA GLU A 285 -29.15 -4.51 -6.43
C GLU A 285 -30.39 -5.19 -5.87
N THR A 286 -30.45 -6.53 -5.96
CA THR A 286 -31.55 -7.31 -5.38
C THR A 286 -31.51 -7.23 -3.85
N THR A 287 -30.35 -7.53 -3.26
CA THR A 287 -30.16 -7.55 -1.79
C THR A 287 -30.50 -6.20 -1.15
N LEU A 288 -30.15 -5.10 -1.82
CA LEU A 288 -30.39 -3.75 -1.32
C LEU A 288 -31.70 -3.11 -1.84
N SER A 289 -32.47 -3.79 -2.70
CA SER A 289 -33.72 -3.28 -3.30
C SER A 289 -34.76 -2.77 -2.28
N PRO A 290 -34.91 -3.36 -1.08
CA PRO A 290 -35.86 -2.87 -0.10
C PRO A 290 -35.43 -1.58 0.60
N LEU A 291 -34.17 -1.15 0.46
CA LEU A 291 -33.69 0.10 1.03
C LEU A 291 -34.20 1.30 0.22
N SER A 292 -34.76 2.30 0.90
CA SER A 292 -35.09 3.59 0.27
C SER A 292 -33.84 4.30 -0.24
N ASP A 293 -33.97 5.22 -1.20
CA ASP A 293 -32.86 6.02 -1.73
C ASP A 293 -32.06 6.75 -0.64
N ALA A 294 -32.75 7.22 0.41
CA ALA A 294 -32.13 7.88 1.55
C ALA A 294 -31.27 6.91 2.37
N GLN A 295 -31.70 5.65 2.51
CA GLN A 295 -30.92 4.61 3.17
C GLN A 295 -29.74 4.18 2.28
N ARG A 296 -29.96 3.96 0.98
CA ARG A 296 -28.91 3.58 0.02
C ARG A 296 -27.77 4.60 -0.03
N ARG A 297 -28.08 5.91 -0.01
CA ARG A 297 -27.05 6.98 0.06
C ARG A 297 -26.19 6.95 1.33
N ARG A 298 -26.70 6.36 2.41
CA ARG A 298 -25.99 6.24 3.70
C ARG A 298 -25.31 4.88 3.87
N GLU A 299 -25.66 3.90 3.04
CA GLU A 299 -24.99 2.60 3.00
C GLU A 299 -23.64 2.77 2.30
N ARG A 300 -22.55 2.31 2.94
CA ARG A 300 -21.24 2.24 2.31
C ARG A 300 -21.15 0.87 1.64
N VAL A 301 -21.05 0.83 0.31
CA VAL A 301 -20.86 -0.45 -0.39
C VAL A 301 -19.41 -0.55 -0.83
N LEU A 302 -18.75 -1.62 -0.41
CA LEU A 302 -17.38 -1.96 -0.78
C LEU A 302 -17.42 -3.27 -1.57
N VAL A 303 -16.77 -3.31 -2.72
CA VAL A 303 -16.52 -4.56 -3.47
C VAL A 303 -15.02 -4.80 -3.45
N MET A 304 -14.58 -5.89 -2.84
CA MET A 304 -13.17 -6.17 -2.62
C MET A 304 -12.78 -7.59 -3.00
N GLY A 305 -11.54 -7.78 -3.42
CA GLY A 305 -11.02 -9.08 -3.81
C GLY A 305 -10.18 -9.04 -5.06
N ASP A 306 -9.71 -10.23 -5.44
CA ASP A 306 -9.08 -10.50 -6.71
C ASP A 306 -10.14 -10.52 -7.84
N LEU A 307 -10.14 -9.46 -8.65
CA LEU A 307 -11.03 -9.31 -9.79
C LEU A 307 -10.41 -9.88 -11.07
N ASN A 308 -9.13 -10.26 -11.07
CA ASN A 308 -8.40 -10.73 -12.25
C ASN A 308 -8.50 -9.80 -13.47
N ILE A 309 -8.72 -8.50 -13.25
CA ILE A 309 -8.72 -7.47 -14.31
C ILE A 309 -7.34 -6.82 -14.38
N PRO A 310 -6.56 -6.99 -15.45
CA PRO A 310 -5.27 -6.33 -15.61
C PRO A 310 -5.43 -4.83 -15.92
N ILE A 311 -4.38 -4.06 -15.65
CA ILE A 311 -4.32 -2.62 -15.98
C ILE A 311 -3.36 -2.29 -17.13
N PHE A 312 -2.34 -3.11 -17.42
CA PHE A 312 -1.31 -2.76 -18.42
C PHE A 312 -1.42 -3.52 -19.75
N HIS A 313 -2.32 -4.49 -19.87
CA HIS A 313 -2.46 -5.29 -21.08
C HIS A 313 -3.54 -4.75 -22.05
N GLY A 314 -3.11 -4.27 -23.23
CA GLY A 314 -4.00 -3.94 -24.35
C GLY A 314 -4.57 -2.51 -24.36
N THR A 315 -5.21 -2.13 -25.47
CA THR A 315 -5.97 -0.87 -25.57
C THR A 315 -7.20 -1.06 -26.47
N PRO A 316 -8.42 -0.77 -26.00
CA PRO A 316 -8.77 -0.44 -24.61
C PRO A 316 -8.64 -1.65 -23.68
N THR A 317 -8.17 -1.43 -22.45
CA THR A 317 -8.09 -2.47 -21.41
C THR A 317 -9.49 -2.80 -20.86
N GLU A 318 -9.69 -4.02 -20.36
CA GLU A 318 -10.88 -4.43 -19.62
C GLU A 318 -11.19 -3.45 -18.48
N TRP A 319 -10.15 -3.02 -17.73
CA TRP A 319 -10.27 -2.00 -16.68
C TRP A 319 -10.92 -0.70 -17.19
N THR A 320 -10.49 -0.19 -18.35
CA THR A 320 -11.03 1.05 -18.93
C THR A 320 -12.49 0.88 -19.33
N GLY A 321 -12.82 -0.27 -19.93
CA GLY A 321 -14.19 -0.62 -20.29
C GLY A 321 -15.12 -0.66 -19.07
N ARG A 322 -14.61 -1.13 -17.93
CA ARG A 322 -15.38 -1.32 -16.69
C ARG A 322 -15.54 -0.05 -15.85
N PHE A 323 -14.44 0.63 -15.59
CA PHE A 323 -14.34 1.65 -14.54
C PHE A 323 -14.14 3.08 -15.05
N ALA A 324 -13.91 3.24 -16.36
CA ALA A 324 -13.71 4.55 -17.00
C ALA A 324 -14.70 4.83 -18.14
N THR A 325 -15.75 4.02 -18.29
CA THR A 325 -16.77 4.16 -19.35
C THR A 325 -18.08 4.68 -18.75
N SER A 326 -18.33 5.98 -18.90
CA SER A 326 -19.53 6.64 -18.39
C SER A 326 -20.82 6.01 -18.89
N GLY A 327 -21.86 5.98 -18.05
CA GLY A 327 -23.16 5.40 -18.39
C GLY A 327 -23.28 3.90 -18.09
N THR A 328 -22.27 3.30 -17.46
CA THR A 328 -22.27 1.90 -17.00
C THR A 328 -22.49 1.84 -15.49
N TYR A 329 -23.10 0.75 -14.99
CA TYR A 329 -23.35 0.57 -13.55
C TYR A 329 -22.07 0.72 -12.71
N TRP A 330 -20.97 0.11 -13.16
CA TRP A 330 -19.70 0.07 -12.43
C TRP A 330 -18.90 1.38 -12.50
N THR A 331 -19.11 2.22 -13.51
CA THR A 331 -18.48 3.56 -13.57
C THR A 331 -19.33 4.63 -12.88
N ASP A 332 -20.65 4.53 -12.96
CA ASP A 332 -21.55 5.57 -12.43
C ASP A 332 -21.89 5.35 -10.94
N GLY A 333 -21.91 4.09 -10.47
CA GLY A 333 -22.26 3.73 -9.10
C GLY A 333 -21.07 3.36 -8.20
N TYR A 334 -19.92 3.06 -8.79
CA TYR A 334 -18.71 2.62 -8.09
C TYR A 334 -17.48 3.34 -8.65
N TYR A 335 -16.41 3.35 -7.86
CA TYR A 335 -15.11 3.81 -8.32
C TYR A 335 -14.01 2.91 -7.77
N ASP A 336 -12.97 2.71 -8.58
CA ASP A 336 -11.70 2.14 -8.14
C ASP A 336 -11.04 3.12 -7.16
N SER A 337 -11.01 2.74 -5.88
CA SER A 337 -10.48 3.62 -4.84
C SER A 337 -9.00 3.92 -5.03
N TRP A 338 -8.21 2.95 -5.50
CA TRP A 338 -6.78 3.15 -5.75
C TRP A 338 -6.57 4.15 -6.89
N ALA A 339 -7.23 3.97 -8.03
CA ALA A 339 -7.07 4.87 -9.17
C ALA A 339 -7.52 6.31 -8.86
N VAL A 340 -8.54 6.48 -8.02
CA VAL A 340 -9.01 7.82 -7.60
C VAL A 340 -8.05 8.46 -6.59
N THR A 341 -7.51 7.70 -5.63
CA THR A 341 -6.65 8.27 -4.58
C THR A 341 -5.19 8.40 -5.02
N ASN A 342 -4.70 7.50 -5.87
CA ASN A 342 -3.29 7.34 -6.22
C ASN A 342 -3.10 7.28 -7.76
N PRO A 343 -3.42 8.33 -8.53
CA PRO A 343 -3.53 8.24 -9.99
C PRO A 343 -2.22 7.95 -10.74
N ALA A 344 -1.05 8.14 -10.10
CA ALA A 344 0.25 7.90 -10.71
C ALA A 344 0.95 6.63 -10.17
N ASP A 345 0.43 6.03 -9.10
CA ASP A 345 0.92 4.76 -8.55
C ASP A 345 0.03 3.63 -9.09
N PRO A 346 0.57 2.68 -9.85
CA PRO A 346 -0.24 1.61 -10.42
C PRO A 346 -0.78 0.61 -9.39
N GLY A 347 -0.17 0.49 -8.21
CA GLY A 347 -0.62 -0.44 -7.17
C GLY A 347 -0.49 -1.91 -7.53
N ILE A 348 0.71 -2.34 -7.96
CA ILE A 348 0.99 -3.73 -8.36
C ILE A 348 0.65 -4.70 -7.23
N SER A 349 -0.48 -5.39 -7.37
CA SER A 349 -0.96 -6.34 -6.38
C SER A 349 -0.55 -7.77 -6.68
N ASN A 350 -0.08 -8.09 -7.88
CA ASN A 350 0.58 -9.37 -8.19
C ASN A 350 1.99 -9.09 -8.72
N TYR A 351 3.01 -9.48 -7.97
CA TYR A 351 4.40 -9.13 -8.29
C TYR A 351 5.03 -10.05 -9.35
N ILE A 352 4.51 -11.27 -9.52
CA ILE A 352 4.97 -12.21 -10.54
C ILE A 352 4.59 -11.67 -11.93
N ASP A 353 3.36 -11.19 -12.04
CA ASP A 353 2.80 -10.68 -13.28
C ASP A 353 3.18 -9.23 -13.56
N GLY A 354 3.49 -8.47 -12.50
CA GLY A 354 3.65 -7.02 -12.60
C GLY A 354 2.33 -6.32 -12.92
N GLU A 355 1.22 -6.85 -12.44
CA GLU A 355 -0.15 -6.36 -12.69
C GLU A 355 -0.88 -6.02 -11.38
N ARG A 356 -2.02 -5.34 -11.50
CA ARG A 356 -2.94 -5.09 -10.38
C ARG A 356 -4.25 -5.83 -10.61
N TYR A 357 -4.49 -6.87 -9.83
CA TYR A 357 -5.71 -7.68 -9.89
C TYR A 357 -6.62 -7.52 -8.67
N ASP A 358 -6.09 -7.00 -7.57
CA ASP A 358 -6.79 -6.85 -6.31
C ASP A 358 -7.33 -5.44 -6.15
N TYR A 359 -8.63 -5.33 -5.90
CA TYR A 359 -9.32 -4.04 -5.88
C TYR A 359 -10.09 -3.86 -4.59
N ILE A 360 -10.26 -2.59 -4.22
CA ILE A 360 -11.29 -2.13 -3.27
C ILE A 360 -12.11 -1.07 -4.01
N LEU A 361 -13.24 -1.47 -4.57
CA LEU A 361 -14.19 -0.56 -5.20
C LEU A 361 -15.11 0.02 -4.13
N ALA A 362 -15.45 1.30 -4.23
CA ALA A 362 -16.29 1.99 -3.27
C ALA A 362 -17.47 2.70 -3.94
N SER A 363 -18.57 2.84 -3.19
CA SER A 363 -19.84 3.44 -3.62
C SER A 363 -20.44 4.27 -2.47
N PRO A 364 -21.20 5.35 -2.72
CA PRO A 364 -21.81 5.77 -4.00
C PRO A 364 -20.94 6.64 -4.92
N GLN A 365 -20.07 7.49 -4.38
CA GLN A 365 -19.22 8.36 -5.19
C GLN A 365 -18.00 8.79 -4.37
N PRO A 366 -16.86 9.09 -5.02
CA PRO A 366 -15.69 9.54 -4.30
C PRO A 366 -15.97 10.88 -3.64
N TYR A 367 -15.53 11.04 -2.39
CA TYR A 367 -15.64 12.32 -1.70
C TYR A 367 -14.81 13.40 -2.42
N ARG A 368 -15.48 14.47 -2.86
CA ARG A 368 -14.82 15.64 -3.48
C ARG A 368 -14.89 16.89 -2.60
N SER A 369 -16.03 17.08 -1.95
CA SER A 369 -16.30 18.14 -0.97
C SER A 369 -17.65 17.84 -0.30
N GLY A 370 -17.85 18.21 0.96
CA GLY A 370 -19.12 17.99 1.66
C GLY A 370 -18.99 18.01 3.18
N GLY A 371 -20.12 17.99 3.89
CA GLY A 371 -20.18 17.86 5.35
C GLY A 371 -20.23 16.40 5.82
N ILE A 372 -20.51 16.20 7.11
CA ILE A 372 -20.58 14.88 7.81
C ILE A 372 -21.59 13.91 7.15
N GLU A 373 -22.64 14.42 6.50
CA GLU A 373 -23.61 13.60 5.75
C GLU A 373 -23.14 13.19 4.34
N GLY A 374 -21.94 13.62 3.93
CA GLY A 374 -21.35 13.34 2.63
C GLY A 374 -20.90 11.89 2.45
N PRO A 375 -20.44 11.53 1.23
CA PRO A 375 -19.82 10.22 0.98
C PRO A 375 -18.59 10.01 1.88
N ILE A 376 -18.28 8.75 2.17
CA ILE A 376 -17.06 8.38 2.89
C ILE A 376 -15.83 8.78 2.07
N CYS A 377 -14.79 9.25 2.75
CA CYS A 377 -13.51 9.46 2.11
C CYS A 377 -12.66 8.20 2.26
N VAL A 378 -12.29 7.59 1.14
CA VAL A 378 -11.17 6.64 1.13
C VAL A 378 -9.90 7.46 1.14
N GLN A 379 -9.24 7.53 2.29
CA GLN A 379 -8.18 8.50 2.58
C GLN A 379 -6.82 8.06 2.05
N HIS A 380 -6.57 6.76 2.06
CA HIS A 380 -5.31 6.18 1.59
C HIS A 380 -5.52 4.71 1.24
N VAL A 381 -5.02 4.29 0.07
CA VAL A 381 -4.97 2.89 -0.35
C VAL A 381 -3.49 2.52 -0.53
N THR A 382 -3.06 1.38 0.01
CA THR A 382 -1.64 0.96 0.05
C THR A 382 -1.47 -0.55 0.04
N ILE A 383 -0.23 -0.99 -0.20
CA ILE A 383 0.24 -2.36 0.03
C ILE A 383 1.12 -2.40 1.30
N PRO A 384 0.70 -2.99 2.42
CA PRO A 384 1.53 -3.00 3.63
C PRO A 384 2.83 -3.79 3.42
N VAL A 385 3.97 -3.15 3.67
CA VAL A 385 5.30 -3.72 3.35
C VAL A 385 5.62 -5.01 4.11
N ASP A 386 5.04 -5.20 5.30
CA ASP A 386 5.20 -6.39 6.13
C ASP A 386 4.29 -7.55 5.72
N PHE A 387 3.46 -7.36 4.69
CA PHE A 387 2.66 -8.41 4.05
C PHE A 387 3.27 -8.88 2.71
N VAL A 388 4.35 -8.24 2.25
CA VAL A 388 5.03 -8.56 0.98
C VAL A 388 5.88 -9.85 1.10
N ASP A 389 6.28 -10.22 2.33
CA ASP A 389 7.07 -11.43 2.60
C ASP A 389 6.20 -12.67 2.89
N LEU A 390 4.88 -12.59 2.68
CA LEU A 390 3.97 -13.73 2.83
C LEU A 390 4.06 -14.68 1.63
N GLU A 391 3.71 -15.94 1.85
CA GLU A 391 3.71 -17.00 0.84
C GLU A 391 2.52 -16.91 -0.13
N SER A 392 2.39 -15.78 -0.81
CA SER A 392 1.42 -15.54 -1.87
C SER A 392 2.11 -14.78 -3.01
N ASP A 393 1.70 -15.00 -4.25
CA ASP A 393 2.12 -14.19 -5.39
C ASP A 393 1.41 -12.83 -5.47
N HIS A 394 0.40 -12.64 -4.61
CA HIS A 394 -0.30 -11.39 -4.42
C HIS A 394 0.21 -10.62 -3.20
N ASN A 395 0.05 -9.30 -3.25
CA ASN A 395 0.25 -8.38 -2.17
C ASN A 395 -1.10 -8.01 -1.55
N LEU A 396 -1.19 -7.95 -0.23
CA LEU A 396 -2.37 -7.46 0.46
C LEU A 396 -2.63 -5.98 0.09
N VAL A 397 -3.87 -5.67 -0.27
CA VAL A 397 -4.33 -4.29 -0.54
C VAL A 397 -5.19 -3.81 0.62
N THR A 398 -4.87 -2.64 1.18
CA THR A 398 -5.63 -2.04 2.28
C THR A 398 -6.10 -0.63 1.95
N ALA A 399 -7.23 -0.22 2.53
CA ALA A 399 -7.76 1.13 2.46
C ALA A 399 -8.14 1.66 3.85
N ASP A 400 -7.77 2.91 4.14
CA ASP A 400 -8.26 3.69 5.28
C ASP A 400 -9.48 4.51 4.84
N LEU A 401 -10.61 4.34 5.53
CA LEU A 401 -11.86 5.04 5.28
C LEU A 401 -12.24 5.89 6.49
N ASN A 402 -12.70 7.11 6.22
CA ASN A 402 -13.16 8.03 7.25
C ASN A 402 -14.27 8.96 6.74
N LEU A 403 -14.88 9.72 7.65
CA LEU A 403 -15.73 10.84 7.26
C LEU A 403 -14.99 11.80 6.32
N GLY A 404 -15.75 12.35 5.37
CA GLY A 404 -15.27 13.39 4.48
C GLY A 404 -14.75 14.62 5.23
N ASN A 405 -13.52 15.03 4.91
CA ASN A 405 -12.90 16.26 5.38
C ASN A 405 -12.11 16.92 4.24
N PHE A 406 -11.69 18.18 4.41
CA PHE A 406 -10.85 18.85 3.42
C PHE A 406 -9.55 18.09 3.19
N PHE A 407 -9.19 17.93 1.91
CA PHE A 407 -7.94 17.32 1.46
C PHE A 407 -7.71 15.90 2.01
N CYS A 408 -8.78 15.12 2.18
CA CYS A 408 -8.71 13.85 2.90
C CYS A 408 -8.04 12.70 2.13
N HIS A 409 -7.76 12.86 0.83
CA HIS A 409 -7.02 11.89 0.02
C HIS A 409 -6.11 12.60 -1.03
N PRO A 410 -5.10 11.94 -1.60
CA PRO A 410 -4.09 12.59 -2.45
C PRO A 410 -4.66 13.24 -3.72
N GLY A 411 -5.63 12.58 -4.38
CA GLY A 411 -6.33 13.13 -5.55
C GLY A 411 -7.05 14.48 -5.36
N ILE A 412 -7.29 14.92 -4.11
CA ILE A 412 -7.83 16.25 -3.79
C ILE A 412 -6.92 17.02 -2.83
N ALA A 413 -5.62 16.71 -2.74
CA ALA A 413 -4.69 17.34 -1.81
C ALA A 413 -4.62 18.87 -1.94
N TYR A 414 -4.31 19.55 -0.83
CA TYR A 414 -4.01 20.98 -0.82
C TYR A 414 -2.76 21.26 -1.67
N LYS A 415 -2.87 22.19 -2.63
CA LYS A 415 -1.73 22.56 -3.48
C LYS A 415 -0.86 23.57 -2.75
N VAL A 416 0.33 23.14 -2.34
CA VAL A 416 1.32 23.98 -1.66
C VAL A 416 1.90 24.98 -2.64
N ASN A 417 1.77 26.27 -2.32
CA ASN A 417 2.26 27.41 -3.07
C ASN A 417 3.26 28.23 -2.24
N MET A 418 4.50 27.73 -2.15
CA MET A 418 5.58 28.42 -1.46
C MET A 418 5.92 29.77 -2.10
N THR A 419 6.28 30.75 -1.27
CA THR A 419 6.66 32.09 -1.71
C THR A 419 8.08 32.44 -1.27
N LYS A 420 8.81 33.18 -2.13
CA LYS A 420 10.14 33.70 -1.79
C LYS A 420 10.02 35.00 -1.01
N VAL A 421 10.70 35.06 0.13
CA VAL A 421 10.75 36.20 1.05
C VAL A 421 12.19 36.48 1.50
N GLY A 422 12.44 37.68 2.02
CA GLY A 422 13.73 38.03 2.66
C GLY A 422 13.60 38.03 4.18
N VAL A 423 14.38 37.19 4.87
CA VAL A 423 14.40 37.10 6.34
C VAL A 423 15.84 37.27 6.82
N GLY A 424 16.08 38.22 7.73
CA GLY A 424 17.43 38.49 8.23
C GLY A 424 18.43 38.89 7.14
N GLY A 425 17.96 39.43 6.01
CA GLY A 425 18.80 39.78 4.85
C GLY A 425 19.20 38.59 3.96
N LYS A 426 18.59 37.41 4.15
CA LYS A 426 18.80 36.21 3.34
C LYS A 426 17.50 35.77 2.65
N PRO A 427 17.58 35.19 1.44
CA PRO A 427 16.42 34.66 0.75
C PRO A 427 15.93 33.38 1.44
N ARG A 428 14.61 33.27 1.59
CA ARG A 428 13.91 32.09 2.10
C ARG A 428 12.73 31.77 1.19
N GLU A 429 12.39 30.50 1.05
CA GLU A 429 11.22 30.05 0.31
C GLU A 429 10.37 29.09 1.15
N GLU A 430 9.14 29.49 1.50
CA GLU A 430 8.28 28.68 2.37
C GLU A 430 6.79 28.98 2.19
N GLU A 431 5.98 28.09 2.75
CA GLU A 431 4.58 28.32 3.09
C GLU A 431 4.31 27.79 4.51
N VAL A 432 3.61 28.59 5.32
CA VAL A 432 3.01 28.12 6.58
C VAL A 432 1.52 28.00 6.33
N ILE A 433 1.04 26.78 6.34
CA ILE A 433 -0.35 26.41 6.05
C ILE A 433 -1.08 26.28 7.39
N ASP A 434 -2.19 27.00 7.53
CA ASP A 434 -2.98 27.10 8.77
C ASP A 434 -4.47 27.26 8.42
N SER A 435 -4.85 28.45 7.94
CA SER A 435 -6.19 28.74 7.43
C SER A 435 -6.12 29.42 6.06
N GLN A 436 -7.02 29.06 5.15
CA GLN A 436 -7.19 29.71 3.85
C GLN A 436 -8.58 30.35 3.78
N ASP A 437 -8.65 31.66 3.49
CA ASP A 437 -9.92 32.41 3.35
C ASP A 437 -10.88 32.26 4.56
N GLY A 438 -10.32 32.10 5.76
CA GLY A 438 -11.09 31.90 7.00
C GLY A 438 -11.61 30.47 7.21
N GLN A 439 -11.26 29.53 6.33
CA GLN A 439 -11.44 28.10 6.56
C GLN A 439 -10.16 27.49 7.11
N ASP A 440 -10.30 26.68 8.16
CA ASP A 440 -9.21 25.88 8.67
C ASP A 440 -8.87 24.78 7.65
N VAL A 441 -7.61 24.76 7.20
CA VAL A 441 -7.11 23.78 6.21
C VAL A 441 -6.19 22.74 6.86
N THR A 442 -5.87 22.89 8.15
CA THR A 442 -4.96 22.02 8.92
C THR A 442 -5.59 21.67 10.27
N GLN A 443 -6.60 20.82 10.21
CA GLN A 443 -7.30 20.27 11.37
C GLN A 443 -7.52 18.77 11.18
N ILE A 444 -7.01 17.98 12.13
CA ILE A 444 -7.42 16.58 12.27
C ILE A 444 -8.80 16.58 12.91
N ARG A 445 -9.83 16.63 12.05
CA ARG A 445 -11.21 16.89 12.47
C ARG A 445 -11.87 15.69 13.14
N TYR A 446 -11.58 14.49 12.65
CA TYR A 446 -12.12 13.24 13.18
C TYR A 446 -10.99 12.29 13.59
N PRO A 447 -11.21 11.42 14.58
CA PRO A 447 -10.26 10.35 14.90
C PRO A 447 -9.84 9.56 13.67
N GLY A 448 -8.54 9.39 13.48
CA GLY A 448 -7.93 8.67 12.37
C GLY A 448 -8.07 9.35 11.01
N SER A 449 -8.55 10.60 10.96
CA SER A 449 -8.63 11.33 9.70
C SER A 449 -7.25 11.78 9.23
N MET A 450 -7.10 11.88 7.92
CA MET A 450 -5.87 12.30 7.25
C MET A 450 -6.09 13.60 6.50
N GLN A 451 -5.02 14.37 6.32
CA GLN A 451 -4.98 15.51 5.40
C GLN A 451 -3.76 15.41 4.48
N TRP A 452 -3.96 15.73 3.21
CA TRP A 452 -2.97 15.58 2.16
C TRP A 452 -2.59 16.92 1.55
N PHE A 453 -1.31 17.09 1.28
CA PHE A 453 -0.74 18.26 0.64
C PHE A 453 0.12 17.79 -0.54
N HIS A 454 0.08 18.53 -1.65
CA HIS A 454 0.79 18.22 -2.89
C HIS A 454 1.74 19.35 -3.22
N VAL A 455 3.01 19.02 -3.38
CA VAL A 455 4.07 19.96 -3.72
C VAL A 455 4.55 19.66 -5.14
N VAL A 456 4.45 20.64 -6.03
CA VAL A 456 4.96 20.55 -7.41
C VAL A 456 5.91 21.71 -7.68
N ARG A 457 7.13 21.39 -8.11
CA ARG A 457 8.22 22.34 -8.38
C ARG A 457 8.84 22.08 -9.75
N SER A 458 9.63 23.05 -10.20
CA SER A 458 10.43 22.94 -11.43
C SER A 458 11.56 21.91 -11.33
N ASP A 459 12.04 21.66 -10.11
CA ASP A 459 13.30 20.99 -9.81
C ASP A 459 13.25 20.35 -8.41
N ALA A 460 14.11 19.35 -8.21
CA ALA A 460 14.32 18.71 -6.91
C ALA A 460 14.94 19.70 -5.90
N GLY A 461 14.92 19.34 -4.61
CA GLY A 461 15.49 20.20 -3.58
C GLY A 461 15.55 19.59 -2.19
N THR A 462 16.15 20.33 -1.28
CA THR A 462 16.12 20.03 0.15
C THR A 462 14.99 20.79 0.83
N TYR A 463 14.25 20.13 1.72
CA TYR A 463 13.09 20.67 2.40
C TYR A 463 13.14 20.42 3.89
N SER A 464 12.69 21.40 4.67
CA SER A 464 12.29 21.22 6.07
C SER A 464 10.77 21.24 6.15
N ILE A 465 10.17 20.16 6.62
CA ILE A 465 8.72 19.94 6.63
C ILE A 465 8.30 19.49 8.03
N GLY A 466 7.26 20.10 8.60
CA GLY A 466 6.70 19.59 9.84
C GLY A 466 5.59 20.43 10.46
N PRO A 467 4.87 19.85 11.45
CA PRO A 467 3.71 20.47 12.07
C PRO A 467 4.10 21.41 13.22
N SER A 468 3.15 22.22 13.70
CA SER A 468 3.30 23.08 14.88
C SER A 468 3.06 22.37 16.22
N THR A 469 2.76 21.07 16.21
CA THR A 469 2.53 20.24 17.39
C THR A 469 3.22 18.88 17.23
N GLU A 470 3.72 18.31 18.32
CA GLU A 470 4.28 16.96 18.30
C GLU A 470 3.20 15.88 18.18
N ASP A 471 1.91 16.20 18.34
CA ASP A 471 0.81 15.21 18.28
C ASP A 471 0.41 14.83 16.85
N VAL A 472 0.92 15.54 15.84
CA VAL A 472 0.70 15.26 14.42
C VAL A 472 1.95 14.61 13.84
N LYS A 473 1.74 13.53 13.07
CA LYS A 473 2.75 12.85 12.27
C LYS A 473 2.68 13.34 10.83
N ILE A 474 3.84 13.48 10.20
CA ILE A 474 3.97 13.76 8.77
C ILE A 474 4.70 12.60 8.09
N ASP A 475 4.12 12.10 7.01
CA ASP A 475 4.73 11.12 6.11
C ASP A 475 4.82 11.74 4.70
N ILE A 476 5.90 11.46 3.96
CA ILE A 476 6.13 12.00 2.61
C ILE A 476 6.08 10.85 1.61
N PHE A 477 5.39 10.99 0.49
CA PHE A 477 5.23 9.95 -0.53
C PHE A 477 5.62 10.45 -1.92
N LEU A 478 6.09 9.53 -2.76
CA LEU A 478 6.29 9.80 -4.18
C LEU A 478 4.96 9.62 -4.93
N PRO A 479 4.71 10.35 -6.02
CA PRO A 479 3.48 10.19 -6.80
C PRO A 479 3.26 8.78 -7.34
N ASP A 480 4.34 8.05 -7.66
CA ASP A 480 4.37 6.70 -8.20
C ASP A 480 4.59 5.61 -7.13
N ASN A 481 4.71 6.00 -5.86
CA ASN A 481 4.80 5.09 -4.72
C ASN A 481 4.12 5.71 -3.50
N MET A 482 2.82 5.46 -3.38
CA MET A 482 1.97 5.90 -2.28
C MET A 482 1.97 4.90 -1.12
N THR A 483 2.74 3.81 -1.23
CA THR A 483 2.83 2.75 -0.24
C THR A 483 3.94 3.00 0.77
N THR A 484 5.15 3.32 0.30
CA THR A 484 6.33 3.48 1.17
C THR A 484 6.67 4.95 1.38
N PRO A 485 6.61 5.47 2.61
CA PRO A 485 6.98 6.85 2.86
C PRO A 485 8.50 7.06 2.73
N ILE A 486 8.89 8.22 2.21
CA ILE A 486 10.27 8.68 2.14
C ILE A 486 10.76 9.00 3.56
N ALA A 487 11.85 8.36 3.96
CA ALA A 487 12.47 8.62 5.25
C ALA A 487 13.08 10.03 5.30
N SER A 488 12.94 10.71 6.44
CA SER A 488 13.65 11.96 6.68
C SER A 488 15.16 11.73 6.82
N TYR A 489 15.93 12.73 6.43
CA TYR A 489 17.37 12.78 6.63
C TYR A 489 17.72 12.76 8.14
N TYR A 490 18.55 11.78 8.54
CA TYR A 490 18.92 11.45 9.93
C TYR A 490 17.80 11.11 10.93
N GLY A 491 16.52 11.07 10.51
CA GLY A 491 15.42 10.78 11.43
C GLY A 491 15.21 11.82 12.55
N LYS A 492 15.92 12.95 12.52
CA LYS A 492 15.97 13.90 13.63
C LYS A 492 14.94 15.02 13.45
N THR A 493 14.05 15.16 14.44
CA THR A 493 13.18 16.33 14.56
C THR A 493 13.97 17.55 15.05
N SER A 494 13.85 18.67 14.34
CA SER A 494 14.39 19.97 14.73
C SER A 494 13.27 20.95 15.06
N LYS A 495 13.53 21.89 15.97
CA LYS A 495 12.57 22.95 16.33
C LYS A 495 12.95 24.23 15.60
N ILE A 496 12.05 24.73 14.76
CA ILE A 496 12.19 26.03 14.09
C ILE A 496 11.15 26.98 14.67
N VAL A 497 11.58 28.17 15.09
CA VAL A 497 10.64 29.25 15.42
C VAL A 497 10.33 29.99 14.12
N ASP A 498 9.08 29.90 13.66
CA ASP A 498 8.58 30.71 12.55
C ASP A 498 7.50 31.68 13.05
N ARG A 499 7.81 32.97 12.97
CA ARG A 499 7.04 34.05 13.60
C ARG A 499 6.89 33.82 15.11
N GLU A 500 5.69 33.45 15.56
CA GLU A 500 5.36 33.18 16.96
C GLU A 500 5.13 31.67 17.23
N ARG A 501 5.28 30.82 16.21
CA ARG A 501 5.00 29.38 16.30
C ARG A 501 6.28 28.57 16.33
N THR A 502 6.27 27.51 17.12
CA THR A 502 7.32 26.49 17.09
C THR A 502 6.88 25.38 16.15
N MET A 503 7.71 25.08 15.16
CA MET A 503 7.50 24.03 14.17
C MET A 503 8.46 22.86 14.45
N TYR A 504 7.96 21.64 14.37
CA TYR A 504 8.68 20.39 14.61
C TYR A 504 9.01 19.74 13.28
N VAL A 505 10.12 20.16 12.67
CA VAL A 505 10.43 19.81 11.29
C VAL A 505 11.40 18.64 11.17
N HIS A 506 11.26 17.92 10.07
CA HIS A 506 12.21 16.96 9.56
C HIS A 506 12.79 17.48 8.24
N THR A 507 14.06 17.17 7.97
CA THR A 507 14.72 17.55 6.72
C THR A 507 14.67 16.40 5.72
N TYR A 508 14.44 16.71 4.45
CA TYR A 508 14.33 15.73 3.38
C TYR A 508 15.08 16.22 2.14
N ALA A 509 15.66 15.31 1.37
CA ALA A 509 16.01 15.53 -0.03
C ALA A 509 14.88 14.94 -0.86
N LEU A 510 14.17 15.77 -1.64
CA LEU A 510 12.94 15.38 -2.32
C LEU A 510 12.99 15.72 -3.82
N PRO A 511 12.33 14.92 -4.67
CA PRO A 511 12.20 15.24 -6.09
C PRO A 511 11.31 16.46 -6.32
N ARG A 512 11.11 16.79 -7.59
CA ARG A 512 10.29 17.94 -8.00
C ARG A 512 8.81 17.84 -7.61
N GLU A 513 8.32 16.64 -7.33
CA GLU A 513 6.91 16.37 -7.03
C GLU A 513 6.78 15.32 -5.95
N PHE A 514 5.98 15.60 -4.91
CA PHE A 514 5.74 14.69 -3.80
C PHE A 514 4.45 15.05 -3.05
N TYR A 515 3.94 14.09 -2.28
CA TYR A 515 2.79 14.26 -1.39
C TYR A 515 3.23 14.25 0.08
N ILE A 516 2.49 14.99 0.90
CA ILE A 516 2.64 15.05 2.34
C ILE A 516 1.32 14.55 2.94
N ARG A 517 1.39 13.54 3.78
CA ARG A 517 0.26 13.05 4.58
C ARG A 517 0.44 13.51 6.02
N ALA A 518 -0.57 14.16 6.57
CA ALA A 518 -0.66 14.52 7.97
C ALA A 518 -1.74 13.69 8.68
N THR A 519 -1.39 13.10 9.81
CA THR A 519 -2.30 12.31 10.66
C THR A 519 -2.01 12.57 12.12
N GLY A 520 -2.97 12.30 13.02
CA GLY A 520 -2.65 12.18 14.44
C GLY A 520 -1.62 11.08 14.69
N LYS A 521 -0.69 11.28 15.64
CA LYS A 521 0.19 10.20 16.13
C LYS A 521 -0.61 9.14 16.87
N ASP A 522 -1.54 9.59 17.70
CA ASP A 522 -2.62 8.75 18.23
C ASP A 522 -3.80 8.83 17.25
N ARG A 523 -4.37 7.69 16.87
CA ARG A 523 -5.55 7.64 16.01
C ARG A 523 -6.75 8.32 16.68
N ALA A 524 -6.81 8.41 18.00
CA ALA A 524 -7.85 9.16 18.71
C ALA A 524 -7.66 10.68 18.67
N TYR A 525 -6.50 11.18 18.22
CA TYR A 525 -6.20 12.62 18.20
C TYR A 525 -7.18 13.37 17.29
N THR A 526 -7.66 14.50 17.81
CA THR A 526 -8.34 15.54 17.05
C THR A 526 -7.79 16.89 17.50
N GLY A 527 -7.68 17.83 16.58
CA GLY A 527 -7.17 19.16 16.90
C GLY A 527 -6.53 19.87 15.72
N ASP A 528 -6.33 21.16 15.93
CA ASP A 528 -5.76 22.08 14.95
C ASP A 528 -4.23 21.97 14.96
N TYR A 529 -3.62 22.21 13.82
CA TYR A 529 -2.17 22.36 13.68
C TYR A 529 -1.88 23.36 12.57
N ALA A 530 -0.62 23.78 12.43
CA ALA A 530 -0.13 24.37 11.19
C ALA A 530 0.96 23.48 10.60
N LEU A 531 1.14 23.55 9.29
CA LEU A 531 2.17 22.84 8.55
C LEU A 531 3.17 23.84 7.96
N LEU A 532 4.45 23.69 8.26
CA LEU A 532 5.52 24.41 7.57
C LEU A 532 6.03 23.52 6.44
N VAL A 533 6.07 24.07 5.23
CA VAL A 533 6.83 23.51 4.10
C VAL A 533 7.85 24.56 3.68
N ARG A 534 9.12 24.32 4.00
CA ARG A 534 10.23 25.23 3.68
C ARG A 534 11.20 24.56 2.72
N ARG A 535 11.45 25.19 1.57
CA ARG A 535 12.54 24.81 0.67
C ARG A 535 13.83 25.51 1.10
N HIS A 536 14.90 24.75 1.22
CA HIS A 536 16.22 25.28 1.53
C HIS A 536 16.76 26.05 0.31
N THR A 537 17.27 27.27 0.55
CA THR A 537 17.90 28.11 -0.49
C THR A 537 19.43 27.94 -0.54
N CYS A 538 19.95 27.05 0.31
CA CYS A 538 21.38 26.83 0.53
C CYS A 538 22.12 28.10 1.02
N ALA A 539 21.41 29.13 1.47
CA ALA A 539 22.00 30.46 1.74
C ALA A 539 22.76 30.57 3.07
N THR A 540 22.59 29.58 3.94
CA THR A 540 23.19 29.47 5.27
C THR A 540 23.57 28.02 5.54
N LYS A 541 24.43 27.79 6.52
CA LYS A 541 24.80 26.45 6.94
C LYS A 541 23.61 25.67 7.52
N GLU A 542 22.72 26.35 8.24
CA GLU A 542 21.51 25.77 8.84
C GLU A 542 20.48 25.33 7.79
N GLU A 543 20.42 26.05 6.67
CA GLU A 543 19.58 25.71 5.51
C GLU A 543 20.43 25.15 4.35
N ALA A 544 21.53 24.44 4.67
CA ALA A 544 22.34 23.80 3.66
C ALA A 544 21.51 22.79 2.86
N CYS A 545 21.81 22.68 1.57
CA CYS A 545 21.16 21.72 0.69
C CYS A 545 21.89 20.39 0.75
N LEU A 546 21.15 19.29 0.89
CA LEU A 546 21.70 17.95 1.03
C LEU A 546 22.15 17.41 -0.32
N LEU A 547 23.42 17.03 -0.41
CA LEU A 547 23.97 16.27 -1.53
C LEU A 547 23.88 14.80 -1.16
N GLN A 548 23.27 14.03 -2.05
CA GLN A 548 23.22 12.59 -1.90
C GLN A 548 23.64 11.93 -3.21
N PRO A 549 24.36 10.80 -3.16
CA PRO A 549 24.80 10.12 -4.37
C PRO A 549 23.64 9.75 -5.29
N GLY A 550 23.78 10.03 -6.59
CA GLY A 550 22.77 9.66 -7.60
C GLY A 550 21.51 10.53 -7.65
N GLU A 551 21.40 11.57 -6.80
CA GLU A 551 20.32 12.57 -6.91
C GLU A 551 20.61 13.62 -7.97
N ALA A 552 19.54 14.32 -8.38
CA ALA A 552 19.66 15.52 -9.18
C ALA A 552 20.52 16.59 -8.46
N PRO A 553 21.31 17.38 -9.21
CA PRO A 553 22.10 18.46 -8.63
C PRO A 553 21.26 19.44 -7.81
N GLN A 554 21.78 19.83 -6.65
CA GLN A 554 21.17 20.86 -5.82
C GLN A 554 21.60 22.24 -6.33
N GLY A 555 20.63 23.12 -6.57
CA GLY A 555 20.87 24.47 -7.08
C GLY A 555 20.72 25.54 -6.01
N ALA A 556 21.56 26.58 -6.10
CA ALA A 556 21.45 27.81 -5.33
C ALA A 556 21.58 29.03 -6.27
N THR A 557 21.26 30.23 -5.77
CA THR A 557 21.43 31.47 -6.53
C THR A 557 22.20 32.49 -5.72
N LEU A 558 23.44 32.78 -6.14
CA LEU A 558 24.24 33.84 -5.56
C LEU A 558 23.69 35.19 -6.03
N SER A 559 23.37 36.06 -5.08
CA SER A 559 22.61 37.28 -5.36
C SER A 559 23.47 38.36 -6.00
N LYS A 560 22.88 39.10 -6.94
CA LYS A 560 23.44 40.37 -7.40
C LYS A 560 23.45 41.42 -6.29
N ALA A 561 24.20 42.50 -6.52
CA ALA A 561 24.15 43.67 -5.66
C ALA A 561 22.71 44.23 -5.53
N GLY A 562 22.24 44.40 -4.28
CA GLY A 562 20.90 44.96 -4.01
C GLY A 562 19.72 44.01 -4.31
N GLY A 563 19.92 42.70 -4.20
CA GLY A 563 18.88 41.69 -4.41
C GLY A 563 17.59 41.95 -3.62
N LEU A 564 16.44 41.70 -4.25
CA LEU A 564 15.10 42.00 -3.72
C LEU A 564 14.78 41.22 -2.43
N PHE A 565 15.32 40.01 -2.29
CA PHE A 565 15.03 39.09 -1.19
C PHE A 565 16.20 38.94 -0.21
N GLY A 566 17.20 39.82 -0.30
CA GLY A 566 18.43 39.75 0.49
C GLY A 566 19.68 39.47 -0.34
N THR A 567 20.80 39.24 0.35
CA THR A 567 22.12 38.98 -0.26
C THR A 567 22.66 37.60 0.11
N GLN A 568 22.81 36.75 -0.90
CA GLN A 568 23.43 35.43 -0.80
C GLN A 568 24.77 35.43 -1.53
N ASN A 569 25.87 35.59 -0.77
CA ASN A 569 27.23 35.51 -1.33
C ASN A 569 27.85 34.12 -1.14
N GLU A 570 27.14 33.23 -0.45
CA GLU A 570 27.59 31.87 -0.17
C GLU A 570 26.45 30.89 -0.44
N ALA A 571 26.80 29.70 -0.92
CA ALA A 571 25.90 28.57 -1.04
C ALA A 571 26.51 27.35 -0.33
N TRP A 572 25.74 26.75 0.57
CA TRP A 572 26.15 25.68 1.47
C TRP A 572 25.48 24.37 1.08
N PHE A 573 26.28 23.35 0.80
CA PHE A 573 25.79 22.03 0.43
C PHE A 573 26.39 20.98 1.36
N ALA A 574 25.55 20.34 2.17
CA ALA A 574 25.99 19.31 3.10
C ALA A 574 26.07 17.96 2.40
N PHE A 575 27.08 17.15 2.72
CA PHE A 575 27.15 15.77 2.27
C PHE A 575 27.58 14.86 3.41
N ASP A 576 27.10 13.62 3.31
CA ASP A 576 27.49 12.52 4.18
C ASP A 576 27.76 11.28 3.34
N VAL A 577 28.87 10.63 3.67
CA VAL A 577 29.31 9.41 3.04
C VAL A 577 28.73 8.27 3.83
N VAL A 578 27.82 7.55 3.20
CA VAL A 578 26.99 6.57 3.87
C VAL A 578 27.21 5.19 3.26
N GLY A 579 27.37 4.24 4.18
CA GLY A 579 27.70 2.83 4.05
C GLY A 579 29.07 2.52 3.47
N GLN A 580 29.44 1.27 3.63
CA GLN A 580 30.71 0.70 3.22
C GLN A 580 30.41 -0.47 2.29
N ALA A 581 31.33 -0.81 1.40
CA ALA A 581 31.23 -2.11 0.74
C ALA A 581 31.30 -3.22 1.79
N ASP A 582 30.66 -4.36 1.55
CA ASP A 582 30.74 -5.52 2.45
C ASP A 582 32.17 -6.09 2.55
N SER A 583 33.01 -5.75 1.56
CA SER A 583 34.45 -5.98 1.59
C SER A 583 35.19 -5.18 2.67
N GLY A 584 34.57 -4.13 3.21
CA GLY A 584 35.19 -3.12 4.06
C GLY A 584 35.97 -2.06 3.27
N ALA A 585 35.91 -2.06 1.94
CA ALA A 585 36.59 -1.06 1.13
C ALA A 585 35.93 0.31 1.25
N ASP A 586 36.76 1.36 1.35
CA ASP A 586 36.31 2.75 1.24
C ASP A 586 35.74 3.02 -0.15
N GLN A 587 34.78 3.93 -0.21
CA GLN A 587 34.18 4.35 -1.46
C GLN A 587 34.92 5.56 -2.04
N THR A 588 35.03 5.61 -3.37
CA THR A 588 35.47 6.84 -4.03
C THR A 588 34.29 7.78 -4.14
N VAL A 589 34.41 8.93 -3.48
CA VAL A 589 33.42 10.01 -3.51
C VAL A 589 33.93 11.09 -4.45
N LYS A 590 33.06 11.53 -5.35
CA LYS A 590 33.31 12.70 -6.20
C LYS A 590 32.33 13.79 -5.84
N LEU A 591 32.84 14.97 -5.59
CA LEU A 591 32.07 16.18 -5.29
C LEU A 591 32.27 17.18 -6.41
N PHE A 592 31.18 17.78 -6.86
CA PHE A 592 31.18 18.72 -7.96
C PHE A 592 30.52 20.03 -7.51
N ALA A 593 31.10 21.15 -7.97
CA ALA A 593 30.49 22.46 -7.91
C ALA A 593 30.57 23.12 -9.30
N GLU A 594 29.43 23.51 -9.84
CA GLU A 594 29.26 24.03 -11.20
C GLU A 594 28.61 25.41 -11.22
N GLY A 595 28.69 26.08 -12.37
CA GLY A 595 28.11 27.42 -12.56
C GLY A 595 29.02 28.55 -12.09
N LEU A 596 30.34 28.33 -12.05
CA LEU A 596 31.32 29.25 -11.47
C LEU A 596 32.09 29.99 -12.58
N PRO A 597 31.61 31.15 -13.08
CA PRO A 597 32.12 31.74 -14.32
C PRO A 597 33.54 32.31 -14.24
N ASP A 598 34.01 32.67 -13.04
CA ASP A 598 35.32 33.28 -12.81
C ASP A 598 35.98 32.70 -11.56
N ALA A 599 37.11 32.00 -11.73
CA ALA A 599 37.86 31.40 -10.64
C ALA A 599 38.40 32.41 -9.60
N GLY A 600 38.65 33.66 -10.02
CA GLY A 600 39.14 34.70 -9.14
C GLY A 600 38.07 35.23 -8.18
N ASN A 601 36.80 35.22 -8.62
CA ASN A 601 35.68 35.77 -7.86
C ASN A 601 34.76 34.69 -7.27
N TYR A 602 34.77 33.46 -7.79
CA TYR A 602 33.94 32.35 -7.31
C TYR A 602 34.82 31.17 -6.92
N LYS A 603 34.71 30.74 -5.66
CA LYS A 603 35.50 29.64 -5.09
C LYS A 603 34.59 28.56 -4.55
N ALA A 604 35.04 27.31 -4.62
CA ALA A 604 34.43 26.17 -3.94
C ALA A 604 35.45 25.59 -2.95
N GLU A 605 35.04 25.43 -1.69
CA GLU A 605 35.90 24.95 -0.60
C GLU A 605 35.16 23.88 0.21
N LEU A 606 35.91 23.01 0.88
CA LEU A 606 35.36 22.10 1.88
C LEU A 606 35.41 22.74 3.26
N GLU A 607 34.28 22.73 3.98
CA GLU A 607 34.19 23.16 5.37
C GLU A 607 33.65 22.07 6.28
N ASP A 608 34.09 22.11 7.55
CA ASP A 608 33.79 21.12 8.59
C ASP A 608 33.96 19.66 8.14
N PHE A 609 34.94 19.45 7.25
CA PHE A 609 35.21 18.14 6.67
C PHE A 609 35.83 17.21 7.70
N THR A 610 35.24 16.02 7.82
CA THR A 610 35.75 14.91 8.60
C THR A 610 35.79 13.69 7.70
N ASN A 611 36.99 13.16 7.45
CA ASN A 611 37.18 11.88 6.76
C ASN A 611 37.44 10.78 7.78
N THR A 612 36.66 9.71 7.76
CA THR A 612 36.84 8.58 8.68
C THR A 612 38.07 7.74 8.36
N ASN A 613 38.65 7.86 7.16
CA ASN A 613 39.94 7.24 6.83
C ASN A 613 41.16 8.05 7.29
N GLY A 614 40.96 9.23 7.88
CA GLY A 614 42.02 10.08 8.44
C GLY A 614 42.74 10.98 7.44
N SER A 615 42.35 11.00 6.16
CA SER A 615 42.91 11.90 5.16
C SER A 615 42.48 13.35 5.39
N ALA A 616 43.39 14.29 5.11
CA ALA A 616 43.08 15.72 5.17
C ALA A 616 42.15 16.13 4.01
N ALA A 617 41.45 17.26 4.16
CA ALA A 617 40.56 17.80 3.12
C ALA A 617 41.32 18.02 1.79
N PRO A 618 40.92 17.36 0.69
CA PRO A 618 41.50 17.64 -0.62
C PRO A 618 41.10 19.03 -1.12
N ALA A 619 41.91 19.59 -2.02
CA ALA A 619 41.53 20.79 -2.75
C ALA A 619 40.69 20.42 -3.99
N PHE A 620 39.77 21.31 -4.38
CA PHE A 620 39.06 21.18 -5.65
C PHE A 620 40.00 21.44 -6.83
N GLU A 621 39.96 20.57 -7.83
CA GLU A 621 40.55 20.80 -9.14
C GLU A 621 39.68 21.79 -9.93
N GLU A 622 40.30 22.82 -10.51
CA GLU A 622 39.59 23.86 -11.25
C GLU A 622 39.64 23.60 -12.77
N LYS A 623 38.48 23.52 -13.41
CA LYS A 623 38.38 23.36 -14.86
C LYS A 623 37.22 24.18 -15.44
N GLY A 624 37.54 25.35 -15.99
CA GLY A 624 36.51 26.25 -16.53
C GLY A 624 35.51 26.66 -15.45
N THR A 625 34.23 26.38 -15.69
CA THR A 625 33.13 26.69 -14.75
C THR A 625 32.84 25.60 -13.71
N GLU A 626 33.62 24.52 -13.72
CA GLU A 626 33.48 23.37 -12.84
C GLU A 626 34.62 23.33 -11.81
N ARG A 627 34.30 22.89 -10.60
CA ARG A 627 35.21 22.52 -9.53
C ARG A 627 34.92 21.08 -9.15
N LYS A 628 35.93 20.23 -9.19
CA LYS A 628 35.77 18.80 -8.91
C LYS A 628 36.74 18.35 -7.82
N LEU A 629 36.26 17.53 -6.92
CA LEU A 629 37.06 16.81 -5.93
C LEU A 629 36.75 15.32 -6.06
N SER A 630 37.77 14.49 -5.97
CA SER A 630 37.63 13.02 -5.97
C SER A 630 38.56 12.46 -4.92
N ASP A 631 38.03 11.74 -3.94
CA ASP A 631 38.84 11.14 -2.88
C ASP A 631 38.20 9.85 -2.34
N ALA A 632 39.02 9.02 -1.69
CA ALA A 632 38.52 7.89 -0.92
C ALA A 632 37.93 8.42 0.40
N MET A 633 36.71 8.00 0.70
CA MET A 633 36.01 8.36 1.94
C MET A 633 35.36 7.12 2.54
N GLY A 634 35.58 6.91 3.84
CA GLY A 634 34.94 5.85 4.59
C GLY A 634 33.51 6.22 5.00
N ASP A 635 32.71 5.21 5.38
CA ASP A 635 31.39 5.42 5.99
C ASP A 635 31.46 6.38 7.18
N GLY A 636 30.49 7.28 7.28
CA GLY A 636 30.42 8.31 8.31
C GLY A 636 31.27 9.55 8.05
N SER A 637 31.96 9.66 6.91
CA SER A 637 32.63 10.92 6.52
C SER A 637 31.60 12.00 6.22
N THR A 638 31.85 13.25 6.61
CA THR A 638 30.89 14.35 6.47
C THR A 638 31.59 15.66 6.10
N GLY A 639 30.87 16.59 5.48
CA GLY A 639 31.36 17.95 5.29
C GLY A 639 30.37 18.83 4.54
N TYR A 640 30.81 20.04 4.22
CA TYR A 640 30.07 20.99 3.39
C TYR A 640 30.90 21.41 2.19
N ILE A 641 30.30 21.40 1.00
CA ILE A 641 30.79 22.20 -0.12
C ILE A 641 30.26 23.61 0.08
N VAL A 642 31.16 24.59 0.18
CA VAL A 642 30.79 25.99 0.28
C VAL A 642 31.25 26.73 -0.97
N ILE A 643 30.29 27.23 -1.74
CA ILE A 643 30.55 28.08 -2.89
C ILE A 643 30.48 29.54 -2.43
N ARG A 644 31.54 30.31 -2.64
CA ARG A 644 31.62 31.73 -2.26
C ARG A 644 31.79 32.63 -3.46
N GLN A 645 31.04 33.72 -3.49
CA GLN A 645 31.26 34.86 -4.36
C GLN A 645 31.99 35.97 -3.60
N GLY A 646 33.03 36.52 -4.21
CA GLY A 646 33.73 37.69 -3.71
C GLY A 646 32.88 38.95 -3.81
N THR A 647 33.01 39.70 -4.91
CA THR A 647 32.20 40.91 -5.13
C THR A 647 30.93 40.57 -5.92
N PRO A 648 29.72 40.88 -5.40
CA PRO A 648 28.48 40.68 -6.13
C PRO A 648 28.44 41.44 -7.45
N GLY A 649 28.15 40.72 -8.53
CA GLY A 649 27.98 41.30 -9.86
C GLY A 649 26.64 42.01 -10.07
N GLY A 650 26.37 42.41 -11.32
CA GLY A 650 25.11 43.03 -11.72
C GLY A 650 23.95 42.06 -11.99
N ALA A 651 24.21 40.76 -11.99
CA ALA A 651 23.24 39.70 -12.26
C ALA A 651 23.36 38.58 -11.22
N ASP A 652 22.25 37.90 -10.97
CA ASP A 652 22.21 36.71 -10.12
C ASP A 652 22.95 35.56 -10.82
N VAL A 653 23.67 34.76 -10.05
CA VAL A 653 24.47 33.64 -10.59
C VAL A 653 23.94 32.32 -10.04
N PRO A 654 23.33 31.47 -10.89
CA PRO A 654 22.95 30.13 -10.48
C PRO A 654 24.20 29.26 -10.33
N VAL A 655 24.27 28.50 -9.25
CA VAL A 655 25.34 27.55 -8.95
C VAL A 655 24.74 26.23 -8.54
N TRP A 656 25.46 25.13 -8.80
CA TRP A 656 24.98 23.79 -8.49
C TRP A 656 26.06 22.97 -7.81
N ALA A 657 25.64 22.00 -7.00
CA ALA A 657 26.53 20.99 -6.46
C ALA A 657 25.87 19.60 -6.49
N PHE A 658 26.68 18.57 -6.65
CA PHE A 658 26.24 17.17 -6.61
C PHE A 658 27.38 16.25 -6.15
N MET A 659 26.99 15.03 -5.78
CA MET A 659 27.86 13.99 -5.27
C MET A 659 27.68 12.69 -6.07
N GLU A 660 28.79 12.01 -6.35
CA GLU A 660 28.79 10.64 -6.89
C GLU A 660 29.56 9.71 -5.94
N THR A 661 29.18 8.43 -5.95
CA THR A 661 29.89 7.36 -5.22
C THR A 661 30.21 6.18 -6.13
N SER A 662 31.27 5.44 -5.80
CA SER A 662 31.56 4.13 -6.37
C SER A 662 30.75 2.97 -5.77
N VAL A 663 30.06 3.14 -4.63
CA VAL A 663 29.27 2.04 -4.03
C VAL A 663 28.09 1.64 -4.91
N ARG A 664 27.88 0.34 -5.03
CA ARG A 664 26.75 -0.30 -5.74
C ARG A 664 26.04 -1.26 -4.81
N ASN A 665 24.72 -1.37 -4.97
CA ASN A 665 23.90 -2.34 -4.26
C ASN A 665 23.54 -3.48 -5.23
N LEU A 666 23.87 -4.71 -4.85
CA LEU A 666 23.52 -5.92 -5.56
C LEU A 666 22.53 -6.70 -4.71
N GLU A 667 21.32 -6.87 -5.23
CA GLU A 667 20.34 -7.79 -4.67
C GLU A 667 20.35 -9.06 -5.51
N LEU A 668 20.71 -10.19 -4.90
CA LEU A 668 20.48 -11.49 -5.52
C LEU A 668 18.97 -11.76 -5.45
N LYS A 669 18.35 -12.31 -6.51
CA LYS A 669 16.89 -12.54 -6.56
C LYS A 669 16.49 -14.01 -6.62
N ALA A 670 17.07 -14.79 -7.53
CA ALA A 670 16.80 -16.22 -7.62
C ALA A 670 17.88 -16.90 -8.45
N LEU A 671 18.41 -18.03 -7.98
CA LEU A 671 19.17 -18.96 -8.83
C LEU A 671 18.23 -20.11 -9.20
N ILE A 672 18.19 -20.44 -10.49
CA ILE A 672 17.20 -21.33 -11.08
C ILE A 672 17.94 -22.34 -11.93
N CYS A 673 17.78 -23.64 -11.64
CA CYS A 673 18.14 -24.71 -12.56
C CYS A 673 17.10 -24.75 -13.68
N GLU A 674 17.53 -24.56 -14.92
CA GLU A 674 16.67 -24.48 -16.11
C GLU A 674 16.65 -25.79 -16.91
N ASP A 675 17.65 -26.65 -16.74
CA ASP A 675 17.79 -27.93 -17.45
C ASP A 675 18.79 -28.79 -16.67
N GLU A 676 18.46 -30.06 -16.48
CA GLU A 676 19.34 -31.12 -16.01
C GLU A 676 19.11 -32.34 -16.91
N THR A 677 20.06 -32.60 -17.80
CA THR A 677 19.86 -33.52 -18.93
C THR A 677 20.40 -34.93 -18.66
N ASN A 678 20.98 -35.19 -17.48
CA ASN A 678 21.58 -36.50 -17.13
C ASN A 678 21.26 -36.96 -15.70
N PRO A 679 20.16 -37.72 -15.49
CA PRO A 679 19.69 -38.14 -14.15
C PRO A 679 20.54 -39.23 -13.45
N GLU A 680 21.62 -39.73 -14.06
CA GLU A 680 22.51 -40.75 -13.45
C GLU A 680 23.86 -40.20 -12.96
N LEU A 681 24.22 -38.97 -13.36
CA LEU A 681 25.48 -38.26 -13.04
C LEU A 681 25.18 -36.75 -12.97
N GLY A 682 24.05 -36.40 -12.36
CA GLY A 682 23.46 -35.06 -12.43
C GLY A 682 24.37 -33.99 -11.86
N SER A 683 24.25 -32.76 -12.36
CA SER A 683 24.96 -31.59 -11.83
C SER A 683 24.33 -31.10 -10.54
N ASP A 684 24.10 -32.02 -9.61
CA ASP A 684 23.29 -31.85 -8.41
C ASP A 684 24.12 -31.26 -7.27
N ASP A 685 25.39 -31.65 -7.14
CA ASP A 685 26.27 -31.26 -6.05
C ASP A 685 27.00 -29.91 -6.31
N ILE A 686 26.26 -28.81 -6.17
CA ILE A 686 26.81 -27.46 -6.39
C ILE A 686 27.09 -26.66 -5.13
N TYR A 687 28.04 -25.74 -5.27
CA TYR A 687 28.24 -24.62 -4.37
C TYR A 687 28.61 -23.37 -5.17
N THR A 688 28.44 -22.20 -4.55
CA THR A 688 28.72 -20.94 -5.21
C THR A 688 29.88 -20.20 -4.55
N LYS A 689 30.64 -19.46 -5.37
CA LYS A 689 31.67 -18.53 -4.90
C LYS A 689 31.35 -17.15 -5.41
N LEU A 690 30.95 -16.29 -4.49
CA LEU A 690 30.74 -14.87 -4.73
C LEU A 690 32.07 -14.14 -4.49
N SER A 691 32.44 -13.25 -5.41
CA SER A 691 33.60 -12.38 -5.37
C SER A 691 33.11 -10.94 -5.23
N ILE A 692 33.48 -10.24 -4.16
CA ILE A 692 33.14 -8.84 -3.91
C ILE A 692 34.42 -8.08 -3.56
N ASP A 693 34.81 -7.15 -4.41
CA ASP A 693 36.07 -6.41 -4.36
C ASP A 693 37.26 -7.36 -4.12
N SER A 694 37.87 -7.32 -2.93
CA SER A 694 38.98 -8.19 -2.54
C SER A 694 38.58 -9.41 -1.71
N ARG A 695 37.28 -9.62 -1.46
CA ARG A 695 36.76 -10.75 -0.68
C ARG A 695 36.13 -11.80 -1.59
N SER A 696 36.26 -13.06 -1.18
CA SER A 696 35.50 -14.15 -1.77
C SER A 696 34.72 -14.87 -0.67
N LEU A 697 33.42 -15.06 -0.91
CA LEU A 697 32.49 -15.74 -0.04
C LEU A 697 32.07 -17.04 -0.73
N ARG A 698 32.02 -18.14 0.02
CA ARG A 698 31.56 -19.45 -0.46
C ARG A 698 30.20 -19.76 0.19
N PHE A 699 29.27 -20.27 -0.59
CA PHE A 699 27.95 -20.68 -0.14
C PHE A 699 27.57 -22.07 -0.66
N PRO A 700 27.17 -23.01 0.21
CA PRO A 700 27.27 -22.93 1.67
C PRO A 700 28.72 -22.80 2.14
N ALA A 701 28.93 -22.37 3.39
CA ALA A 701 30.29 -22.12 3.93
C ALA A 701 31.21 -23.36 3.89
N SER A 702 30.63 -24.56 3.87
CA SER A 702 31.30 -25.84 3.69
C SER A 702 30.35 -26.85 3.04
N GLY A 703 30.91 -27.82 2.31
CA GLY A 703 30.15 -28.82 1.57
C GLY A 703 29.46 -28.25 0.33
N GLU A 704 28.60 -29.08 -0.23
CA GLU A 704 27.74 -28.85 -1.38
C GLU A 704 26.27 -28.92 -0.95
N ARG A 705 25.40 -28.60 -1.90
CA ARG A 705 23.98 -28.79 -1.80
C ARG A 705 23.55 -29.46 -3.08
N GLU A 706 22.63 -30.39 -2.93
CA GLU A 706 21.88 -31.01 -4.01
C GLU A 706 20.92 -29.96 -4.61
N PHE A 707 21.10 -29.67 -5.90
CA PHE A 707 20.30 -28.76 -6.72
C PHE A 707 19.71 -29.51 -7.92
N ASP A 708 18.59 -30.19 -7.75
CA ASP A 708 17.87 -30.88 -8.83
C ASP A 708 16.81 -29.97 -9.47
N CYS A 709 16.58 -30.10 -10.79
CA CYS A 709 15.42 -29.48 -11.45
C CYS A 709 14.39 -30.46 -12.03
N ASP A 710 14.50 -31.75 -11.72
CA ASP A 710 13.49 -32.76 -12.02
C ASP A 710 12.57 -33.09 -10.83
N ASP A 711 12.89 -32.64 -9.61
CA ASP A 711 12.02 -32.75 -8.43
C ASP A 711 11.08 -31.54 -8.29
N SER A 712 9.77 -31.79 -8.31
CA SER A 712 8.76 -30.77 -8.00
C SER A 712 8.82 -30.25 -6.56
N ALA A 713 9.60 -30.89 -5.67
CA ALA A 713 9.88 -30.39 -4.32
C ALA A 713 10.89 -29.25 -4.26
N ASP A 714 11.63 -29.00 -5.34
CA ASP A 714 12.75 -28.05 -5.33
C ASP A 714 12.36 -26.63 -5.78
N HIS A 715 11.16 -26.22 -5.36
CA HIS A 715 10.86 -24.82 -5.02
C HIS A 715 11.64 -24.35 -3.78
N LYS A 716 12.84 -24.90 -3.54
CA LYS A 716 13.73 -24.44 -2.49
C LYS A 716 13.94 -22.95 -2.70
N ASP A 717 13.88 -22.19 -1.62
CA ASP A 717 14.34 -20.82 -1.59
C ASP A 717 15.86 -20.83 -1.82
N TRP A 718 16.29 -20.98 -3.08
CA TRP A 718 17.69 -21.03 -3.50
C TRP A 718 18.45 -19.80 -2.99
N MET A 719 17.72 -18.72 -2.68
CA MET A 719 18.24 -17.50 -2.09
C MET A 719 18.57 -17.58 -0.60
N ALA A 720 17.88 -18.41 0.19
CA ALA A 720 18.25 -18.63 1.60
C ALA A 720 19.70 -19.15 1.72
N PHE A 721 20.22 -19.74 0.65
CA PHE A 721 21.56 -20.33 0.62
C PHE A 721 22.66 -19.33 0.21
N PHE A 722 22.36 -18.16 -0.38
CA PHE A 722 23.36 -17.15 -0.75
C PHE A 722 23.97 -16.37 0.41
N GLY A 723 23.61 -16.67 1.66
CA GLY A 723 23.95 -15.81 2.77
C GLY A 723 23.23 -14.46 2.64
N PRO A 724 23.92 -13.29 2.67
CA PRO A 724 23.26 -12.01 2.53
C PRO A 724 22.70 -11.82 1.11
N ARG A 725 21.38 -11.69 0.97
CA ARG A 725 20.70 -11.37 -0.30
C ARG A 725 21.05 -9.99 -0.84
N ASN A 726 21.36 -9.05 0.04
CA ASN A 726 21.74 -7.69 -0.27
C ASN A 726 23.21 -7.49 0.00
N LEU A 727 23.94 -7.12 -1.04
CA LEU A 727 25.39 -6.98 -1.03
C LEU A 727 25.79 -5.59 -1.52
N THR A 728 26.90 -5.08 -1.01
CA THR A 728 27.48 -3.80 -1.43
C THR A 728 28.93 -3.94 -1.84
N PHE A 729 29.30 -3.29 -2.94
CA PHE A 729 30.66 -3.34 -3.50
C PHE A 729 31.05 -2.00 -4.13
N VAL A 730 32.34 -1.77 -4.34
CA VAL A 730 32.86 -0.49 -4.90
C VAL A 730 33.49 -0.61 -6.27
N SER A 731 34.10 -1.76 -6.56
CA SER A 731 34.94 -1.95 -7.75
C SER A 731 34.57 -3.20 -8.54
N HIS A 732 34.21 -4.28 -7.86
CA HIS A 732 33.98 -5.55 -8.52
C HIS A 732 32.97 -6.39 -7.74
N ALA A 733 32.03 -6.99 -8.47
CA ALA A 733 31.25 -8.12 -8.00
C ALA A 733 31.15 -9.17 -9.10
N GLY A 734 31.25 -10.43 -8.74
CA GLY A 734 31.06 -11.55 -9.66
C GLY A 734 30.72 -12.83 -8.92
N MET A 735 30.15 -13.81 -9.61
CA MET A 735 29.74 -15.07 -9.01
C MET A 735 30.19 -16.26 -9.87
N LYS A 736 30.53 -17.36 -9.19
CA LYS A 736 30.75 -18.67 -9.77
C LYS A 736 29.74 -19.64 -9.21
N VAL A 737 29.19 -20.47 -10.07
CA VAL A 737 28.55 -21.74 -9.71
C VAL A 737 29.56 -22.84 -10.00
N ILE A 738 29.75 -23.77 -9.06
CA ILE A 738 30.75 -24.83 -9.13
C ILE A 738 30.10 -26.13 -8.71
N GLU A 739 30.25 -27.14 -9.53
CA GLU A 739 29.85 -28.53 -9.34
C GLU A 739 31.04 -29.33 -8.78
N GLU A 740 30.84 -30.19 -7.79
CA GLU A 740 31.94 -30.84 -7.08
C GLU A 740 32.57 -32.01 -7.86
N ASP A 741 31.80 -32.68 -8.72
CA ASP A 741 32.25 -33.79 -9.57
C ASP A 741 32.68 -33.34 -10.99
N ASP A 742 32.90 -32.03 -11.17
CA ASP A 742 33.48 -31.39 -12.36
C ASP A 742 34.82 -32.04 -12.76
N SER A 743 34.70 -33.08 -13.57
CA SER A 743 35.81 -33.86 -14.12
C SER A 743 36.05 -33.53 -15.61
N SER A 744 35.20 -32.66 -16.19
CA SER A 744 35.24 -32.30 -17.60
C SER A 744 35.95 -30.97 -17.81
N PRO A 745 37.03 -30.92 -18.62
CA PRO A 745 37.73 -29.65 -18.92
C PRO A 745 36.92 -28.66 -19.77
N ASP A 746 35.75 -29.07 -20.28
CA ASP A 746 34.83 -28.24 -21.05
C ASP A 746 33.69 -27.63 -20.20
N ASP A 747 33.68 -27.88 -18.90
CA ASP A 747 32.66 -27.37 -17.97
C ASP A 747 33.03 -25.97 -17.41
N PRO A 748 32.23 -24.90 -17.67
CA PRO A 748 32.58 -23.56 -17.28
C PRO A 748 32.20 -23.23 -15.82
N SER A 749 33.05 -23.62 -14.87
CA SER A 749 33.16 -23.01 -13.51
C SER A 749 33.71 -21.56 -13.55
N ARG A 750 33.28 -20.77 -14.54
CA ARG A 750 33.77 -19.43 -14.84
C ARG A 750 33.10 -18.40 -13.94
N LEU A 751 33.90 -17.42 -13.51
CA LEU A 751 33.37 -16.22 -12.86
C LEU A 751 32.54 -15.48 -13.90
N ARG A 752 31.28 -15.22 -13.57
CA ARG A 752 30.44 -14.28 -14.30
C ARG A 752 30.41 -13.01 -13.48
N ASP A 753 30.95 -11.94 -14.06
CA ASP A 753 30.91 -10.63 -13.45
C ASP A 753 29.50 -10.07 -13.54
N PHE A 754 29.03 -9.43 -12.48
CA PHE A 754 27.87 -8.58 -12.59
C PHE A 754 28.25 -7.38 -13.47
N PRO A 755 27.39 -6.96 -14.42
CA PRO A 755 27.71 -5.87 -15.33
C PRO A 755 27.93 -4.57 -14.55
N ASP A 756 28.84 -3.72 -15.04
CA ASP A 756 28.90 -2.34 -14.57
C ASP A 756 27.62 -1.59 -14.96
N LEU A 757 27.17 -0.66 -14.11
CA LEU A 757 26.10 0.27 -14.47
C LEU A 757 26.62 1.26 -15.52
N PRO A 758 26.03 1.31 -16.73
CA PRO A 758 26.40 2.30 -17.73
C PRO A 758 26.14 3.73 -17.22
N MET A 759 26.82 4.70 -17.83
CA MET A 759 26.61 6.12 -17.50
C MET A 759 25.14 6.50 -17.69
N GLY A 760 24.52 7.08 -16.65
CA GLY A 760 23.10 7.48 -16.67
C GLY A 760 22.10 6.34 -16.40
N VAL A 761 22.56 5.12 -16.14
CA VAL A 761 21.71 3.98 -15.77
C VAL A 761 21.74 3.79 -14.25
N SER A 762 20.58 3.87 -13.60
CA SER A 762 20.44 3.73 -12.14
C SER A 762 20.24 2.31 -11.67
N SER A 763 19.84 1.39 -12.55
CA SER A 763 19.67 -0.02 -12.22
C SER A 763 19.77 -0.93 -13.44
N ILE A 764 20.10 -2.19 -13.21
CA ILE A 764 20.00 -3.29 -14.16
C ILE A 764 19.09 -4.34 -13.53
N ASP A 765 18.04 -4.69 -14.27
CA ASP A 765 17.12 -5.76 -13.94
C ASP A 765 17.67 -7.09 -14.50
N GLY A 766 18.22 -7.90 -13.62
CA GLY A 766 18.75 -9.22 -13.93
C GLY A 766 17.68 -10.26 -14.21
N VAL A 767 16.38 -9.96 -14.13
CA VAL A 767 15.33 -10.84 -14.69
C VAL A 767 15.32 -10.73 -16.21
N ARG A 768 15.51 -9.51 -16.75
CA ARG A 768 15.56 -9.27 -18.21
C ARG A 768 16.89 -9.65 -18.82
N THR A 769 17.98 -9.52 -18.07
CA THR A 769 19.34 -9.87 -18.48
C THR A 769 20.07 -10.69 -17.40
N PRO A 770 19.69 -11.97 -17.22
CA PRO A 770 20.23 -12.81 -16.15
C PRO A 770 21.68 -13.24 -16.42
N LEU A 771 22.36 -13.70 -15.37
CA LEU A 771 23.62 -14.43 -15.52
C LEU A 771 23.33 -15.91 -15.75
N ILE A 772 24.03 -16.52 -16.72
CA ILE A 772 23.81 -17.92 -17.11
C ILE A 772 25.13 -18.71 -17.10
N TRP A 773 25.06 -19.90 -16.50
CA TRP A 773 26.09 -20.94 -16.52
C TRP A 773 25.50 -22.18 -17.20
N ASN A 774 26.29 -22.82 -18.07
CA ASN A 774 25.89 -24.06 -18.73
C ASN A 774 26.97 -25.09 -18.42
N PHE A 775 26.60 -26.24 -17.88
CA PHE A 775 27.46 -27.35 -17.50
C PHE A 775 27.26 -28.52 -18.46
N GLU A 776 28.13 -29.54 -18.41
CA GLU A 776 27.95 -30.78 -19.17
C GLU A 776 26.79 -31.60 -18.58
N GLY A 777 25.56 -31.22 -18.92
CA GLY A 777 24.35 -31.87 -18.40
C GLY A 777 23.48 -30.96 -17.54
N GLY A 778 23.79 -29.67 -17.40
CA GLY A 778 23.00 -28.74 -16.60
C GLY A 778 23.00 -27.29 -17.10
N ARG A 779 21.98 -26.50 -16.74
CA ARG A 779 21.94 -25.06 -17.01
C ARG A 779 21.38 -24.29 -15.83
N TYR A 780 22.09 -23.25 -15.40
CA TYR A 780 21.70 -22.41 -14.26
C TYR A 780 21.55 -20.95 -14.66
N ARG A 781 20.49 -20.31 -14.18
CA ARG A 781 20.15 -18.90 -14.36
C ARG A 781 20.09 -18.18 -13.01
N LEU A 782 20.84 -17.08 -12.86
CA LEU A 782 20.72 -16.17 -11.72
C LEU A 782 20.01 -14.88 -12.15
N ASN A 783 18.86 -14.66 -11.53
CA ASN A 783 18.21 -13.36 -11.44
C ASN A 783 18.85 -12.54 -10.31
N TYR A 784 19.05 -11.26 -10.58
CA TYR A 784 19.60 -10.30 -9.64
C TYR A 784 19.02 -8.92 -9.94
N GLU A 785 19.28 -7.97 -9.07
CA GLU A 785 19.06 -6.57 -9.34
C GLU A 785 20.27 -5.77 -8.89
N LEU A 786 20.90 -5.09 -9.84
CA LEU A 786 22.01 -4.20 -9.55
C LEU A 786 21.49 -2.77 -9.57
N ARG A 787 21.66 -2.04 -8.47
CA ARG A 787 21.24 -0.64 -8.38
C ARG A 787 22.43 0.23 -8.03
N MET A 788 22.45 1.45 -8.59
CA MET A 788 23.18 2.54 -7.94
C MET A 788 22.63 2.63 -6.53
N ARG A 789 23.52 2.82 -5.55
CA ARG A 789 23.08 2.98 -4.18
C ARG A 789 22.10 4.16 -4.10
N GLN A 790 20.84 3.86 -3.78
CA GLN A 790 19.81 4.86 -3.53
C GLN A 790 19.95 5.42 -2.11
N ASN A 791 19.43 6.62 -1.91
CA ASN A 791 19.57 7.39 -0.67
C ASN A 791 18.61 6.94 0.42
N LYS A 792 18.87 5.76 0.99
CA LYS A 792 18.32 5.37 2.29
C LYS A 792 19.30 5.76 3.39
N SER A 793 18.83 6.47 4.41
CA SER A 793 19.64 6.74 5.61
C SER A 793 20.06 5.41 6.26
N VAL A 794 21.34 5.27 6.61
CA VAL A 794 21.91 4.05 7.25
C VAL A 794 21.66 4.00 8.75
N LYS A 795 20.99 5.00 9.33
CA LYS A 795 20.44 4.85 10.68
C LYS A 795 18.93 4.67 10.57
N PRO A 796 18.37 3.49 10.94
CA PRO A 796 17.00 3.50 11.44
C PRO A 796 16.93 4.61 12.50
N ALA A 797 15.88 5.43 12.43
CA ALA A 797 15.56 6.28 13.57
C ALA A 797 15.53 5.37 14.82
N PRO A 798 16.12 5.81 15.95
CA PRO A 798 16.04 5.04 17.19
C PRO A 798 14.60 4.72 17.58
#